data_AF-A0A166HTX9-F1
#
_entry.id   AF-A0A166HTX9-F1
#
_cell.length_a   1.000
_cell.length_b   1.000
_cell.length_c   1.000
_cell.angle_alpha   90.00
_cell.angle_beta   90.00
_cell.angle_gamma   90.00
#
_symmetry.space_group_name_H-M   'P 1'
#
loop_
_entity.id
_entity.type
_entity.pdbx_description
1 polymer ?
#
loop_
_entity_poly.entity_id
_entity_poly.type
_entity_poly.pdbx_seq_one_letter_code
_entity_poly.pdbx_strand_id
1 'polypeptide(L)'
;MNEAIPLSAGVVKRPHTLADGRELLYFDDADTALPPERAVDARALDPRPATARMRQDVLTGEWVSIAASRQNRVFLPPAELDPLAPASPTNPSEVPSPYDVAVFENRSPSFGPLLEDADAPASLDDLRTLGLGRTLTSVGRCEVVCFSPEHEGSFATLSASRARTVVEAWADRVGALSALPGVQQVFPFENRGEAIGVTLHHPHGQIYSYPYVTPRTTRLLASLDAYGPSMFADVLAFEQAGERVLIRGEHFTAFVPFAARWPVEVHLLPHRHIPDLAETTPEERDELARLYQRLLRGVDALYDSPTPYIAAWHQAPVHERRDEVRLMLQITSPRRAETKLKYLAGSEAAMGAWIGDIAPETTAAALRAAIERADAVTLPAEAPRLPRRRPPEQRPLGQRPARRRHDTRHDCRRDRRGEPMTATPALPTAVAERASSGFARVYGRTAAGVWAGPGRVNLIGEHTDYNDGFVFPFAIDRATAIAVAPREDRTIRISSAFATEVVEVSLDGLVPGTLSGWSAYPLGVVWALTEHGVDLGVRSGFDAFVDSDVPVGAGLSSSAALMCAMAVALDELWSLGLDRATLARVGRRAENVAVGAPTGIMDESASLFGERDAAVFLDCRSLDTEVIPLASKRRGWSCS
;
A
#
# COMPACT_ATOMS: atom_id res chain seq x y z
N MET A 1 -23.76 9.48 34.15
CA MET A 1 -22.43 10.03 33.80
C MET A 1 -21.45 8.91 34.01
N ASN A 2 -20.75 8.47 32.97
CA ASN A 2 -19.71 7.46 33.12
C ASN A 2 -18.55 8.09 33.91
N GLU A 3 -18.16 7.42 34.99
CA GLU A 3 -17.15 7.92 35.93
C GLU A 3 -15.76 7.96 35.26
N ALA A 4 -15.00 9.02 35.52
CA ALA A 4 -13.62 9.13 35.03
C ALA A 4 -12.73 8.15 35.81
N ILE A 5 -11.88 7.40 35.10
CA ILE A 5 -11.03 6.35 35.67
C ILE A 5 -9.58 6.81 35.53
N PRO A 6 -8.93 7.25 36.63
CA PRO A 6 -7.50 7.58 36.60
C PRO A 6 -6.67 6.33 36.31
N LEU A 7 -5.70 6.47 35.41
CA LEU A 7 -4.69 5.47 35.06
C LEU A 7 -3.30 5.97 35.47
N SER A 8 -2.24 5.25 35.09
CA SER A 8 -0.88 5.65 35.44
C SER A 8 -0.42 6.89 34.64
N ALA A 9 0.66 7.52 35.10
CA ALA A 9 1.25 8.72 34.49
C ALA A 9 0.28 9.92 34.32
N GLY A 10 -0.84 9.96 35.06
CA GLY A 10 -1.82 11.05 34.99
C GLY A 10 -2.84 10.93 33.86
N VAL A 11 -2.81 9.84 33.08
CA VAL A 11 -3.80 9.56 32.03
C VAL A 11 -5.17 9.30 32.64
N VAL A 12 -6.24 9.80 32.02
CA VAL A 12 -7.62 9.59 32.50
C VAL A 12 -8.46 8.92 31.42
N LYS A 13 -9.02 7.75 31.73
CA LYS A 13 -9.97 7.05 30.85
C LYS A 13 -11.39 7.52 31.13
N ARG A 14 -12.14 7.86 30.07
CA ARG A 14 -13.54 8.29 30.13
C ARG A 14 -14.40 7.45 29.20
N PRO A 15 -15.25 6.55 29.74
CA PRO A 15 -16.14 5.75 28.92
C PRO A 15 -17.27 6.58 28.31
N HIS A 16 -17.68 6.24 27.10
CA HIS A 16 -18.76 6.84 26.34
C HIS A 16 -19.47 5.79 25.50
N THR A 17 -20.62 6.14 24.93
CA THR A 17 -21.46 5.24 24.14
C THR A 17 -21.83 5.88 22.82
N LEU A 18 -21.54 5.18 21.73
CA LEU A 18 -21.91 5.60 20.37
C LEU A 18 -23.40 5.38 20.11
N ALA A 19 -23.92 6.00 19.05
CA ALA A 19 -25.35 5.99 18.72
C ALA A 19 -25.90 4.57 18.47
N ASP A 20 -25.06 3.63 18.05
CA ASP A 20 -25.40 2.22 17.83
C ASP A 20 -25.12 1.31 19.05
N GLY A 21 -24.84 1.90 20.21
CA GLY A 21 -24.59 1.21 21.48
C GLY A 21 -23.16 0.69 21.65
N ARG A 22 -22.27 0.88 20.67
CA ARG A 22 -20.84 0.54 20.82
C ARG A 22 -20.19 1.39 21.91
N GLU A 23 -19.19 0.80 22.57
CA GLU A 23 -18.33 1.49 23.51
C GLU A 23 -17.34 2.40 22.78
N LEU A 24 -17.18 3.63 23.26
CA LEU A 24 -16.10 4.55 22.92
C LEU A 24 -15.38 4.93 24.20
N LEU A 25 -14.07 4.90 24.21
CA LEU A 25 -13.22 5.23 25.34
C LEU A 25 -12.32 6.39 24.93
N TYR A 26 -12.42 7.50 25.65
CA TYR A 26 -11.45 8.58 25.55
C TYR A 26 -10.35 8.34 26.58
N PHE A 27 -9.10 8.45 26.16
CA PHE A 27 -7.95 8.49 27.05
C PHE A 27 -7.36 9.88 26.94
N ASP A 28 -7.56 10.68 27.98
CA ASP A 28 -7.08 12.05 28.02
C ASP A 28 -5.62 12.07 28.49
N ASP A 29 -4.80 12.91 27.85
CA ASP A 29 -3.41 13.09 28.22
C ASP A 29 -3.27 13.65 29.65
N ALA A 30 -2.12 13.42 30.27
CA ALA A 30 -1.81 13.99 31.59
C ALA A 30 -1.80 15.53 31.60
N ASP A 31 -1.47 16.13 30.46
CA ASP A 31 -1.46 17.57 30.19
C ASP A 31 -2.63 18.02 29.29
N THR A 32 -3.71 17.22 29.23
CA THR A 32 -4.89 17.54 28.44
C THR A 32 -5.46 18.92 28.78
N ALA A 33 -5.82 19.68 27.75
CA ALA A 33 -6.58 20.92 27.88
C ALA A 33 -8.05 20.75 27.47
N LEU A 34 -8.47 19.52 27.15
CA LEU A 34 -9.83 19.25 26.70
C LEU A 34 -10.80 19.30 27.90
N PRO A 35 -12.01 19.88 27.72
CA PRO A 35 -13.04 19.81 28.76
C PRO A 35 -13.43 18.35 29.00
N PRO A 36 -13.91 17.94 30.19
CA PRO A 36 -14.31 16.56 30.46
C PRO A 36 -15.63 16.14 29.78
N GLU A 37 -16.46 17.10 29.39
CA GLU A 37 -17.74 16.84 28.71
C GLU A 37 -17.52 16.27 27.30
N ARG A 38 -18.36 15.29 26.91
CA ARG A 38 -18.35 14.68 25.59
C ARG A 38 -19.74 14.84 24.96
N ALA A 39 -19.78 15.31 23.72
CA ALA A 39 -21.00 15.44 22.94
C ALA A 39 -21.62 14.06 22.69
N VAL A 40 -22.94 14.03 22.60
CA VAL A 40 -23.67 12.80 22.24
C VAL A 40 -23.42 12.49 20.77
N ASP A 41 -23.17 11.23 20.45
CA ASP A 41 -23.21 10.74 19.07
C ASP A 41 -24.63 10.85 18.50
N ALA A 42 -24.85 11.80 17.60
CA ALA A 42 -26.17 12.08 17.01
C ALA A 42 -26.41 11.39 15.66
N ARG A 43 -25.51 10.49 15.24
CA ARG A 43 -25.60 9.82 13.94
C ARG A 43 -26.79 8.87 13.85
N ALA A 44 -27.47 8.87 12.71
CA ALA A 44 -28.40 7.81 12.34
C ALA A 44 -27.62 6.70 11.63
N LEU A 45 -27.55 5.52 12.23
CA LEU A 45 -26.74 4.40 11.76
C LEU A 45 -27.60 3.18 11.43
N ASP A 46 -27.29 2.53 10.31
CA ASP A 46 -27.82 1.20 10.02
C ASP A 46 -27.39 0.17 11.08
N PRO A 47 -28.19 -0.91 11.27
CA PRO A 47 -27.82 -2.00 12.17
C PRO A 47 -26.44 -2.57 11.86
N ARG A 48 -25.74 -2.98 12.92
CA ARG A 48 -24.45 -3.65 12.80
C ARG A 48 -24.59 -4.96 12.01
N PRO A 49 -23.58 -5.34 11.21
CA PRO A 49 -23.59 -6.63 10.54
C PRO A 49 -23.59 -7.77 11.57
N ALA A 50 -24.19 -8.90 11.21
CA ALA A 50 -24.12 -10.12 12.01
C ALA A 50 -22.66 -10.59 12.19
N THR A 51 -22.40 -11.29 13.31
CA THR A 51 -21.09 -11.89 13.58
C THR A 51 -20.69 -12.85 12.46
N ALA A 52 -19.45 -12.73 11.99
CA ALA A 52 -18.92 -13.57 10.94
C ALA A 52 -18.84 -15.05 11.34
N ARG A 53 -18.77 -15.95 10.36
CA ARG A 53 -18.47 -17.37 10.57
C ARG A 53 -17.02 -17.63 10.20
N MET A 54 -16.34 -18.48 10.96
CA MET A 54 -15.01 -18.98 10.63
C MET A 54 -15.05 -20.44 10.20
N ARG A 55 -14.16 -20.81 9.29
CA ARG A 55 -14.03 -22.15 8.73
C ARG A 55 -12.64 -22.70 9.02
N GLN A 56 -12.55 -23.98 9.33
CA GLN A 56 -11.27 -24.65 9.51
C GLN A 56 -10.72 -25.11 8.16
N ASP A 57 -9.50 -24.72 7.83
CA ASP A 57 -8.71 -25.40 6.82
C ASP A 57 -8.14 -26.69 7.42
N VAL A 58 -8.61 -27.83 6.95
CA VAL A 58 -8.19 -29.14 7.46
C VAL A 58 -6.72 -29.46 7.14
N LEU A 59 -6.13 -28.83 6.11
CA LEU A 59 -4.76 -29.12 5.68
C LEU A 59 -3.71 -28.50 6.61
N THR A 60 -4.03 -27.35 7.16
CA THR A 60 -3.13 -26.55 8.01
C THR A 60 -3.59 -26.49 9.46
N GLY A 61 -4.87 -26.81 9.72
CA GLY A 61 -5.54 -26.64 11.00
C GLY A 61 -5.93 -25.18 11.30
N GLU A 62 -5.71 -24.26 10.37
CA GLU A 62 -5.95 -22.83 10.57
C GLU A 62 -7.44 -22.48 10.52
N TRP A 63 -7.85 -21.50 11.33
CA TRP A 63 -9.20 -20.96 11.34
C TRP A 63 -9.28 -19.64 10.56
N VAL A 64 -10.10 -19.62 9.51
CA VAL A 64 -10.27 -18.46 8.63
C VAL A 64 -11.64 -17.83 8.86
N SER A 65 -11.66 -16.58 9.34
CA SER A 65 -12.91 -15.81 9.48
C SER A 65 -13.38 -15.26 8.13
N ILE A 66 -14.66 -15.48 7.81
CA ILE A 66 -15.30 -15.04 6.56
C ILE A 66 -16.25 -13.88 6.87
N ALA A 67 -15.72 -12.67 6.93
CA ALA A 67 -16.45 -11.44 7.23
C ALA A 67 -16.84 -10.68 5.94
N ALA A 68 -17.86 -11.16 5.23
CA ALA A 68 -18.26 -10.63 3.92
C ALA A 68 -18.63 -9.13 3.92
N SER A 69 -19.20 -8.62 5.02
CA SER A 69 -19.55 -7.20 5.19
C SER A 69 -18.35 -6.25 5.09
N ARG A 70 -17.12 -6.76 5.22
CA ARG A 70 -15.89 -5.96 5.08
C ARG A 70 -15.64 -5.45 3.66
N GLN A 71 -16.29 -6.00 2.64
CA GLN A 71 -16.18 -5.50 1.27
C GLN A 71 -16.73 -4.07 1.11
N ASN A 72 -17.61 -3.64 2.02
CA ASN A 72 -18.23 -2.31 1.99
C ASN A 72 -17.45 -1.26 2.81
N ARG A 73 -16.20 -1.55 3.18
CA ARG A 73 -15.38 -0.60 3.95
C ARG A 73 -15.07 0.62 3.11
N VAL A 74 -15.10 1.78 3.76
CA VAL A 74 -14.68 3.05 3.17
C VAL A 74 -13.21 2.90 2.74
N PHE A 75 -12.94 3.20 1.48
CA PHE A 75 -11.61 3.12 0.88
C PHE A 75 -11.15 4.54 0.54
N LEU A 76 -10.15 5.05 1.26
CA LEU A 76 -9.54 6.36 1.05
C LEU A 76 -10.57 7.50 0.87
N PRO A 77 -11.38 7.80 1.90
CA PRO A 77 -12.27 8.95 1.85
C PRO A 77 -11.44 10.24 1.74
N PRO A 78 -11.98 11.30 1.11
CA PRO A 78 -11.42 12.63 1.20
C PRO A 78 -11.18 13.04 2.67
N ALA A 79 -10.17 13.86 2.94
CA ALA A 79 -9.77 14.24 4.30
C ALA A 79 -10.94 14.85 5.11
N GLU A 80 -11.81 15.61 4.45
CA GLU A 80 -13.00 16.20 5.06
C GLU A 80 -14.06 15.17 5.48
N LEU A 81 -13.98 13.92 5.01
CA LEU A 81 -14.87 12.80 5.34
C LEU A 81 -14.15 11.70 6.15
N ASP A 82 -13.03 12.04 6.79
CA ASP A 82 -12.29 11.12 7.64
C ASP A 82 -13.17 10.61 8.80
N PRO A 83 -13.44 9.30 8.89
CA PRO A 83 -14.29 8.74 9.94
C PRO A 83 -13.63 8.76 11.33
N LEU A 84 -12.32 9.00 11.44
CA LEU A 84 -11.58 8.99 12.70
C LEU A 84 -11.31 10.40 13.25
N ALA A 85 -11.44 11.44 12.42
CA ALA A 85 -11.37 12.83 12.86
C ALA A 85 -12.52 13.17 13.84
N PRO A 86 -12.38 14.16 14.74
CA PRO A 86 -13.49 14.65 15.54
C PRO A 86 -14.68 15.08 14.67
N ALA A 87 -15.89 14.73 15.10
CA ALA A 87 -17.10 15.02 14.34
C ALA A 87 -17.31 16.53 14.15
N SER A 88 -17.76 16.90 12.95
CA SER A 88 -18.09 18.28 12.59
C SER A 88 -19.46 18.32 11.90
N PRO A 89 -20.09 19.51 11.75
CA PRO A 89 -21.37 19.62 11.03
C PRO A 89 -21.34 19.08 9.61
N THR A 90 -20.18 19.08 8.96
CA THR A 90 -19.98 18.56 7.59
C THR A 90 -19.47 17.12 7.57
N ASN A 91 -19.00 16.58 8.70
CA ASN A 91 -18.48 15.22 8.83
C ASN A 91 -18.93 14.58 10.15
N PRO A 92 -20.09 13.91 10.17
CA PRO A 92 -20.55 13.17 11.33
C PRO A 92 -19.77 11.84 11.46
N SER A 93 -18.57 11.91 12.05
CA SER A 93 -17.58 10.83 12.16
C SER A 93 -17.83 9.85 13.33
N GLU A 94 -16.95 8.85 13.53
CA GLU A 94 -17.02 7.90 14.65
C GLU A 94 -16.73 8.51 16.02
N VAL A 95 -16.13 9.70 16.08
CA VAL A 95 -15.70 10.30 17.35
C VAL A 95 -16.43 11.63 17.57
N PRO A 96 -17.49 11.67 18.41
CA PRO A 96 -18.38 12.84 18.55
C PRO A 96 -17.72 14.11 19.10
N SER A 97 -16.51 14.04 19.65
CA SER A 97 -15.86 15.14 20.34
C SER A 97 -14.36 15.18 20.04
N PRO A 98 -13.71 16.34 20.20
CA PRO A 98 -12.25 16.42 20.26
C PRO A 98 -11.71 15.44 21.30
N TYR A 99 -10.56 14.84 21.00
CA TYR A 99 -9.97 13.79 21.83
C TYR A 99 -8.46 13.84 21.80
N ASP A 100 -7.85 13.23 22.82
CA ASP A 100 -6.43 12.96 22.83
C ASP A 100 -6.15 11.59 22.19
N VAL A 101 -6.62 10.52 22.82
CA VAL A 101 -6.67 9.18 22.23
C VAL A 101 -8.10 8.64 22.32
N ALA A 102 -8.59 8.04 21.25
CA ALA A 102 -9.93 7.46 21.19
C ALA A 102 -9.86 5.98 20.82
N VAL A 103 -10.52 5.12 21.60
CA VAL A 103 -10.63 3.69 21.33
C VAL A 103 -12.09 3.29 21.22
N PHE A 104 -12.47 2.63 20.14
CA PHE A 104 -13.83 2.13 19.97
C PHE A 104 -13.87 0.85 19.16
N GLU A 105 -14.96 0.11 19.32
CA GLU A 105 -15.19 -1.12 18.57
C GLU A 105 -15.41 -0.82 17.07
N ASN A 106 -14.75 -1.57 16.20
CA ASN A 106 -14.88 -1.42 14.75
C ASN A 106 -16.33 -1.73 14.30
N ARG A 107 -16.91 -0.87 13.46
CA ARG A 107 -18.29 -1.02 12.97
C ARG A 107 -18.51 -2.28 12.14
N SER A 108 -17.49 -2.69 11.38
CA SER A 108 -17.52 -3.87 10.50
C SER A 108 -16.41 -4.84 10.92
N PRO A 109 -16.51 -5.48 12.09
CA PRO A 109 -15.43 -6.25 12.67
C PRO A 109 -15.24 -7.60 11.97
N SER A 110 -14.03 -8.16 12.06
CA SER A 110 -13.78 -9.56 11.65
C SER A 110 -14.22 -10.56 12.72
N PHE A 111 -14.22 -10.13 13.98
CA PHE A 111 -14.61 -10.92 15.15
C PHE A 111 -15.55 -10.08 16.02
N GLY A 112 -16.66 -10.67 16.46
CA GLY A 112 -17.78 -9.95 17.06
C GLY A 112 -18.85 -9.52 16.04
N PRO A 113 -19.93 -8.85 16.47
CA PRO A 113 -20.15 -8.26 17.80
C PRO A 113 -20.43 -9.25 18.94
N LEU A 114 -20.81 -10.50 18.64
CA LEU A 114 -21.07 -11.49 19.68
C LEU A 114 -19.76 -11.91 20.37
N LEU A 115 -19.81 -11.99 21.70
CA LEU A 115 -18.75 -12.56 22.53
C LEU A 115 -18.97 -14.04 22.82
N GLU A 116 -20.23 -14.47 22.81
CA GLU A 116 -20.66 -15.86 23.02
C GLU A 116 -21.76 -16.18 22.01
N ASP A 117 -21.82 -17.44 21.59
CA ASP A 117 -22.83 -17.98 20.67
C ASP A 117 -22.91 -19.49 20.85
N ALA A 118 -24.05 -20.12 20.51
CA ALA A 118 -24.19 -21.57 20.64
C ALA A 118 -23.21 -22.33 19.72
N ASP A 119 -22.84 -21.75 18.58
CA ASP A 119 -21.85 -22.28 17.64
C ASP A 119 -20.45 -21.65 17.83
N ALA A 120 -20.19 -20.97 18.96
CA ALA A 120 -18.86 -20.47 19.30
C ALA A 120 -17.93 -21.62 19.72
N PRO A 121 -16.60 -21.42 19.68
CA PRO A 121 -15.66 -22.41 20.17
C PRO A 121 -15.91 -22.79 21.63
N ALA A 122 -16.01 -24.09 21.91
CA ALA A 122 -16.27 -24.58 23.26
C ALA A 122 -14.99 -24.61 24.13
N SER A 123 -13.83 -24.85 23.51
CA SER A 123 -12.53 -24.89 24.18
C SER A 123 -11.37 -24.79 23.18
N LEU A 124 -10.14 -24.61 23.67
CA LEU A 124 -8.94 -24.71 22.83
C LEU A 124 -8.77 -26.12 22.21
N ASP A 125 -9.16 -27.18 22.93
CA ASP A 125 -9.09 -28.55 22.42
C ASP A 125 -10.07 -28.78 21.26
N ASP A 126 -11.26 -28.17 21.35
CA ASP A 126 -12.22 -28.15 20.25
C ASP A 126 -11.63 -27.46 19.01
N LEU A 127 -10.95 -26.34 19.18
CA LEU A 127 -10.28 -25.60 18.10
C LEU A 127 -9.10 -26.35 17.48
N ARG A 128 -8.39 -27.16 18.27
CA ARG A 128 -7.24 -27.97 17.84
C ARG A 128 -7.64 -29.25 17.11
N THR A 129 -8.86 -29.73 17.32
CA THR A 129 -9.36 -30.93 16.63
C THR A 129 -9.54 -30.63 15.13
N LEU A 130 -9.09 -31.54 14.26
CA LEU A 130 -9.28 -31.37 12.81
C LEU A 130 -10.58 -32.03 12.34
N GLY A 131 -11.30 -31.38 11.44
CA GLY A 131 -12.45 -31.99 10.78
C GLY A 131 -12.86 -31.29 9.48
N LEU A 132 -13.44 -32.07 8.56
CA LEU A 132 -13.94 -31.55 7.29
C LEU A 132 -15.21 -30.71 7.50
N GLY A 133 -15.28 -29.56 6.82
CA GLY A 133 -16.47 -28.69 6.81
C GLY A 133 -16.77 -28.00 8.14
N ARG A 134 -15.85 -28.03 9.11
CA ARG A 134 -16.06 -27.41 10.42
C ARG A 134 -16.21 -25.89 10.29
N THR A 135 -17.28 -25.38 10.89
CA THR A 135 -17.63 -23.96 10.87
C THR A 135 -18.10 -23.53 12.25
N LEU A 136 -17.52 -22.46 12.79
CA LEU A 136 -17.85 -21.88 14.09
C LEU A 136 -18.16 -20.38 13.96
N THR A 137 -18.73 -19.78 14.99
CA THR A 137 -18.97 -18.33 15.06
C THR A 137 -17.67 -17.60 15.40
N SER A 138 -17.36 -16.52 14.68
CA SER A 138 -16.17 -15.67 14.90
C SER A 138 -16.41 -14.70 16.06
N VAL A 139 -16.59 -15.23 17.27
CA VAL A 139 -16.71 -14.40 18.48
C VAL A 139 -15.40 -13.68 18.79
N GLY A 140 -15.48 -12.56 19.50
CA GLY A 140 -14.33 -11.73 19.86
C GLY A 140 -14.62 -10.25 19.66
N ARG A 141 -13.57 -9.43 19.56
CA ARG A 141 -13.69 -7.97 19.41
C ARG A 141 -12.57 -7.42 18.54
N CYS A 142 -12.92 -6.45 17.70
CA CYS A 142 -11.96 -5.67 16.91
C CYS A 142 -12.08 -4.20 17.31
N GLU A 143 -11.03 -3.59 17.86
CA GLU A 143 -11.01 -2.18 18.25
C GLU A 143 -10.11 -1.37 17.33
N VAL A 144 -10.47 -0.10 17.14
CA VAL A 144 -9.63 0.93 16.49
C VAL A 144 -9.09 1.83 17.60
N VAL A 145 -7.81 2.18 17.52
CA VAL A 145 -7.12 3.07 18.48
C VAL A 145 -6.63 4.28 17.70
N CYS A 146 -7.31 5.42 17.80
CA CYS A 146 -6.91 6.67 17.14
C CYS A 146 -5.89 7.38 18.01
N PHE A 147 -4.70 7.68 17.46
CA PHE A 147 -3.58 8.19 18.24
C PHE A 147 -3.63 9.70 18.45
N SER A 148 -4.28 10.45 17.56
CA SER A 148 -4.46 11.89 17.72
C SER A 148 -5.64 12.38 16.87
N PRO A 149 -6.22 13.56 17.14
CA PRO A 149 -7.36 14.08 16.39
C PRO A 149 -6.99 14.62 15.00
N GLU A 150 -5.69 14.81 14.72
CA GLU A 150 -5.18 15.30 13.45
C GLU A 150 -5.30 14.25 12.34
N HIS A 151 -5.66 14.69 11.13
CA HIS A 151 -5.83 13.81 9.96
C HIS A 151 -4.52 13.18 9.45
N GLU A 152 -3.40 13.85 9.70
CA GLU A 152 -2.08 13.41 9.27
C GLU A 152 -1.14 13.28 10.47
N GLY A 153 -0.18 12.37 10.36
CA GLY A 153 0.84 12.16 11.37
C GLY A 153 1.15 10.69 11.55
N SER A 154 1.87 10.39 12.61
CA SER A 154 2.22 9.03 13.00
C SER A 154 2.58 8.98 14.48
N PHE A 155 2.75 7.77 15.03
CA PHE A 155 3.27 7.61 16.38
C PHE A 155 4.62 8.34 16.59
N ALA A 156 5.47 8.37 15.56
CA ALA A 156 6.79 9.03 15.61
C ALA A 156 6.72 10.55 15.84
N THR A 157 5.62 11.19 15.43
CA THR A 157 5.41 12.64 15.48
C THR A 157 4.58 13.11 16.68
N LEU A 158 4.06 12.19 17.49
CA LEU A 158 3.29 12.52 18.69
C LEU A 158 4.14 13.28 19.72
N SER A 159 3.50 14.05 20.59
CA SER A 159 4.16 14.56 21.80
C SER A 159 4.56 13.40 22.73
N ALA A 160 5.51 13.63 23.64
CA ALA A 160 5.91 12.60 24.60
C ALA A 160 4.74 12.18 25.51
N SER A 161 3.90 13.13 25.92
CA SER A 161 2.69 12.88 26.70
C SER A 161 1.71 12.01 25.90
N ARG A 162 1.40 12.37 24.65
CA ARG A 162 0.49 11.62 23.78
C ARG A 162 0.97 10.21 23.49
N ALA A 163 2.25 10.04 23.17
CA ALA A 163 2.84 8.70 22.95
C ALA A 163 2.69 7.82 24.20
N ARG A 164 2.85 8.41 25.40
CA ARG A 164 2.65 7.71 26.66
C ARG A 164 1.18 7.34 26.91
N THR A 165 0.23 8.21 26.55
CA THR A 165 -1.22 7.94 26.59
C THR A 165 -1.60 6.78 25.67
N VAL A 166 -1.06 6.72 24.45
CA VAL A 166 -1.32 5.59 23.53
C VAL A 166 -0.84 4.26 24.12
N VAL A 167 0.36 4.23 24.72
CA VAL A 167 0.87 3.03 25.41
C VAL A 167 -0.01 2.65 26.61
N GLU A 168 -0.52 3.63 27.36
CA GLU A 168 -1.48 3.38 28.45
C GLU A 168 -2.78 2.79 27.94
N ALA A 169 -3.32 3.33 26.84
CA ALA A 169 -4.51 2.82 26.20
C ALA A 169 -4.32 1.37 25.75
N TRP A 170 -3.19 1.03 25.12
CA TRP A 170 -2.91 -0.36 24.76
C TRP A 170 -2.86 -1.29 25.98
N ALA A 171 -2.19 -0.90 27.07
CA ALA A 171 -2.14 -1.70 28.29
C ALA A 171 -3.54 -1.91 28.91
N ASP A 172 -4.34 -0.85 29.02
CA ASP A 172 -5.73 -0.93 29.52
C ASP A 172 -6.59 -1.85 28.65
N ARG A 173 -6.53 -1.67 27.33
CA ARG A 173 -7.33 -2.46 26.39
C ARG A 173 -6.91 -3.91 26.34
N VAL A 174 -5.61 -4.21 26.36
CA VAL A 174 -5.13 -5.60 26.43
C VAL A 174 -5.68 -6.29 27.66
N GLY A 175 -5.66 -5.63 28.83
CA GLY A 175 -6.24 -6.19 30.06
C GLY A 175 -7.75 -6.43 29.94
N ALA A 176 -8.50 -5.43 29.47
CA ALA A 176 -9.95 -5.54 29.32
C ALA A 176 -10.38 -6.61 28.30
N LEU A 177 -9.70 -6.67 27.14
CA LEU A 177 -10.01 -7.63 26.08
C LEU A 177 -9.63 -9.06 26.46
N SER A 178 -8.58 -9.24 27.24
CA SER A 178 -8.16 -10.56 27.75
C SER A 178 -9.14 -11.12 28.79
N ALA A 179 -9.96 -10.27 29.43
CA ALA A 179 -10.99 -10.69 30.37
C ALA A 179 -12.32 -11.08 29.69
N LEU A 180 -12.46 -10.88 28.38
CA LEU A 180 -13.68 -11.24 27.65
C LEU A 180 -13.82 -12.77 27.51
N PRO A 181 -15.04 -13.31 27.63
CA PRO A 181 -15.27 -14.74 27.46
C PRO A 181 -14.88 -15.19 26.04
N GLY A 182 -14.32 -16.40 25.95
CA GLY A 182 -13.95 -17.02 24.67
C GLY A 182 -12.65 -16.48 24.04
N VAL A 183 -12.12 -15.33 24.45
CA VAL A 183 -10.89 -14.76 23.89
C VAL A 183 -9.66 -15.59 24.31
N GLN A 184 -8.87 -16.02 23.33
CA GLN A 184 -7.67 -16.83 23.52
C GLN A 184 -6.38 -16.06 23.21
N GLN A 185 -6.45 -15.01 22.40
CA GLN A 185 -5.30 -14.19 22.07
C GLN A 185 -5.70 -12.74 21.76
N VAL A 186 -4.92 -11.79 22.26
CA VAL A 186 -5.09 -10.36 21.99
C VAL A 186 -3.87 -9.83 21.22
N PHE A 187 -4.12 -9.09 20.14
CA PHE A 187 -3.09 -8.60 19.23
C PHE A 187 -3.28 -7.12 18.91
N PRO A 188 -2.53 -6.24 19.58
CA PRO A 188 -2.36 -4.85 19.18
C PRO A 188 -1.43 -4.73 17.98
N PHE A 189 -1.83 -3.98 16.96
CA PHE A 189 -1.00 -3.73 15.78
C PHE A 189 -1.33 -2.40 15.11
N GLU A 190 -0.43 -1.95 14.26
CA GLU A 190 -0.55 -0.76 13.41
C GLU A 190 -0.11 -1.14 12.00
N ASN A 191 -0.88 -0.74 11.00
CA ASN A 191 -0.45 -0.75 9.61
C ASN A 191 -0.29 0.71 9.19
N ARG A 192 0.88 1.08 8.66
CA ARG A 192 1.16 2.43 8.17
C ARG A 192 1.63 2.43 6.72
N GLY A 193 1.01 3.27 5.91
CA GLY A 193 1.36 3.50 4.50
C GLY A 193 0.53 2.68 3.50
N GLU A 194 0.13 3.33 2.41
CA GLU A 194 -0.73 2.74 1.36
C GLU A 194 -0.13 1.48 0.75
N ALA A 195 1.21 1.43 0.62
CA ALA A 195 1.97 0.32 0.07
C ALA A 195 1.73 -1.04 0.75
N ILE A 196 1.15 -1.04 1.95
CA ILE A 196 0.81 -2.26 2.71
C ILE A 196 -0.70 -2.37 3.02
N GLY A 197 -1.54 -1.73 2.20
CA GLY A 197 -2.99 -1.88 2.27
C GLY A 197 -3.69 -1.01 3.32
N VAL A 198 -3.06 0.10 3.74
CA VAL A 198 -3.71 1.10 4.59
C VAL A 198 -4.65 1.94 3.75
N THR A 199 -5.91 2.03 4.18
CA THR A 199 -7.00 2.72 3.46
C THR A 199 -7.44 4.03 4.11
N LEU A 200 -6.78 4.45 5.20
CA LEU A 200 -7.04 5.68 5.95
C LEU A 200 -5.70 6.29 6.39
N HIS A 201 -5.45 7.57 6.07
CA HIS A 201 -4.21 8.27 6.43
C HIS A 201 -4.11 8.65 7.90
N HIS A 202 -5.25 8.77 8.57
CA HIS A 202 -5.37 9.14 9.97
C HIS A 202 -4.48 8.23 10.86
N PRO A 203 -3.70 8.78 11.82
CA PRO A 203 -2.81 8.00 12.66
C PRO A 203 -3.60 7.09 13.62
N HIS A 204 -3.64 5.79 13.33
CA HIS A 204 -4.38 4.83 14.13
C HIS A 204 -3.74 3.43 14.14
N GLY A 205 -4.01 2.70 15.22
CA GLY A 205 -3.77 1.27 15.34
C GLY A 205 -5.07 0.49 15.50
N GLN A 206 -4.95 -0.81 15.70
CA GLN A 206 -6.06 -1.73 15.95
C GLN A 206 -5.68 -2.74 17.03
N ILE A 207 -6.70 -3.29 17.69
CA ILE A 207 -6.51 -4.42 18.61
C ILE A 207 -7.54 -5.48 18.26
N TYR A 208 -7.08 -6.67 17.90
CA TYR A 208 -7.96 -7.81 17.63
C TYR A 208 -7.88 -8.79 18.79
N SER A 209 -9.03 -9.23 19.30
CA SER A 209 -9.15 -10.36 20.21
C SER A 209 -9.73 -11.55 19.47
N TYR A 210 -8.93 -12.62 19.40
CA TYR A 210 -9.23 -13.85 18.67
C TYR A 210 -9.80 -14.90 19.61
N PRO A 211 -10.76 -15.72 19.15
CA PRO A 211 -11.29 -16.83 19.94
C PRO A 211 -10.41 -18.09 19.86
N TYR A 212 -9.23 -17.99 19.24
CA TYR A 212 -8.27 -19.08 19.07
C TYR A 212 -6.83 -18.56 19.18
N VAL A 213 -5.87 -19.46 19.43
CA VAL A 213 -4.45 -19.15 19.34
C VAL A 213 -4.03 -19.11 17.87
N THR A 214 -3.49 -17.97 17.44
CA THR A 214 -3.18 -17.72 16.03
C THR A 214 -2.14 -18.69 15.47
N PRO A 215 -2.15 -18.97 14.15
CA PRO A 215 -1.23 -19.96 13.54
C PRO A 215 0.24 -19.66 13.81
N ARG A 216 0.60 -18.37 13.76
CA ARG A 216 1.96 -17.90 14.07
C ARG A 216 2.37 -18.20 15.51
N THR A 217 1.44 -18.05 16.45
CA THR A 217 1.69 -18.31 17.88
C THR A 217 1.75 -19.81 18.15
N THR A 218 0.93 -20.61 17.49
CA THR A 218 1.02 -22.09 17.57
C THR A 218 2.41 -22.58 17.12
N ARG A 219 2.97 -22.02 16.04
CA ARG A 219 4.35 -22.34 15.60
C ARG A 219 5.44 -21.88 16.60
N LEU A 220 5.22 -20.74 17.26
CA LEU A 220 6.09 -20.28 18.35
C LEU A 220 6.06 -21.24 19.54
N LEU A 221 4.87 -21.67 19.97
CA LEU A 221 4.71 -22.63 21.07
C LEU A 221 5.40 -23.96 20.74
N ALA A 222 5.29 -24.46 19.51
CA ALA A 222 6.01 -25.65 19.08
C ALA A 222 7.55 -25.46 19.10
N SER A 223 8.03 -24.25 18.83
CA SER A 223 9.46 -23.93 18.93
C SER A 223 9.92 -23.87 20.39
N LEU A 224 9.08 -23.33 21.30
CA LEU A 224 9.31 -23.38 22.74
C LEU A 224 9.34 -24.82 23.26
N ASP A 225 8.44 -25.68 22.79
CA ASP A 225 8.43 -27.10 23.18
C ASP A 225 9.70 -27.83 22.76
N ALA A 226 10.25 -27.47 21.59
CA ALA A 226 11.49 -28.05 21.07
C ALA A 226 12.76 -27.49 21.72
N TYR A 227 12.79 -26.19 22.06
CA TYR A 227 13.96 -25.50 22.58
C TYR A 227 14.01 -25.48 24.12
N GLY A 228 12.87 -25.17 24.75
CA GLY A 228 12.72 -25.00 26.19
C GLY A 228 12.26 -23.59 26.60
N PRO A 229 11.85 -23.41 27.87
CA PRO A 229 11.22 -22.17 28.37
C PRO A 229 12.19 -20.97 28.44
N SER A 230 13.51 -21.19 28.35
CA SER A 230 14.51 -20.11 28.31
C SER A 230 14.62 -19.40 26.97
N MET A 231 13.98 -19.91 25.90
CA MET A 231 14.20 -19.48 24.52
C MET A 231 14.21 -17.95 24.33
N PHE A 232 13.23 -17.24 24.89
CA PHE A 232 13.17 -15.78 24.78
C PHE A 232 14.32 -15.06 25.52
N ALA A 233 14.72 -15.56 26.68
CA ALA A 233 15.84 -15.01 27.44
C ALA A 233 17.17 -15.25 26.71
N ASP A 234 17.34 -16.44 26.13
CA ASP A 234 18.52 -16.82 25.37
C ASP A 234 18.63 -16.01 24.07
N VAL A 235 17.52 -15.81 23.34
CA VAL A 235 17.46 -14.94 22.17
C VAL A 235 17.85 -13.51 22.52
N LEU A 236 17.29 -12.95 23.61
CA LEU A 236 17.64 -11.60 24.04
C LEU A 236 19.12 -11.48 24.40
N ALA A 237 19.68 -12.43 25.16
CA ALA A 237 21.08 -12.43 25.54
C ALA A 237 22.00 -12.56 24.31
N PHE A 238 21.64 -13.43 23.36
CA PHE A 238 22.35 -13.60 22.10
C PHE A 238 22.38 -12.31 21.28
N GLU A 239 21.24 -11.65 21.10
CA GLU A 239 21.15 -10.42 20.31
C GLU A 239 21.82 -9.23 21.02
N GLN A 240 21.71 -9.12 22.35
CA GLN A 240 22.41 -8.08 23.13
C GLN A 240 23.94 -8.19 23.07
N ALA A 241 24.47 -9.38 22.81
CA ALA A 241 25.90 -9.60 22.62
C ALA A 241 26.38 -9.34 21.17
N GLY A 242 25.44 -9.20 20.24
CA GLY A 242 25.71 -9.06 18.80
C GLY A 242 25.72 -7.61 18.31
N GLU A 243 26.13 -7.44 17.06
CA GLU A 243 26.19 -6.13 16.40
C GLU A 243 24.85 -5.65 15.82
N ARG A 244 23.76 -6.40 15.99
CA ARG A 244 22.44 -6.07 15.42
C ARG A 244 21.56 -5.23 16.36
N VAL A 245 22.04 -4.90 17.56
CA VAL A 245 21.36 -3.99 18.49
C VAL A 245 21.21 -2.61 17.85
N LEU A 246 20.01 -2.04 17.95
CA LEU A 246 19.69 -0.69 17.51
C LEU A 246 19.65 0.27 18.70
N ILE A 247 18.90 -0.10 19.74
CA ILE A 247 18.72 0.69 20.97
C ILE A 247 18.68 -0.27 22.14
N ARG A 248 19.46 0.01 23.19
CA ARG A 248 19.39 -0.67 24.48
C ARG A 248 18.99 0.35 25.54
N GLY A 249 17.79 0.22 26.07
CA GLY A 249 17.31 1.00 27.21
C GLY A 249 17.52 0.27 28.53
N GLU A 250 16.82 0.72 29.57
CA GLU A 250 16.88 0.12 30.91
C GLU A 250 16.03 -1.15 30.99
N HIS A 251 14.84 -1.13 30.39
CA HIS A 251 13.87 -2.21 30.41
C HIS A 251 13.72 -2.93 29.08
N PHE A 252 14.07 -2.30 27.95
CA PHE A 252 13.86 -2.87 26.62
C PHE A 252 15.13 -2.86 25.74
N THR A 253 15.19 -3.77 24.77
CA THR A 253 16.21 -3.75 23.72
C THR A 253 15.54 -3.92 22.37
N ALA A 254 15.84 -3.03 21.43
CA ALA A 254 15.46 -3.13 20.03
C ALA A 254 16.67 -3.57 19.19
N PHE A 255 16.47 -4.53 18.29
CA PHE A 255 17.51 -5.11 17.44
C PHE A 255 16.91 -5.60 16.11
N VAL A 256 17.75 -5.75 15.09
CA VAL A 256 17.38 -6.52 13.89
C VAL A 256 17.62 -8.00 14.20
N PRO A 257 16.62 -8.90 14.05
CA PRO A 257 16.82 -10.31 14.39
C PRO A 257 17.83 -10.98 13.45
N PHE A 258 18.58 -11.94 13.97
CA PHE A 258 19.54 -12.75 13.20
C PHE A 258 18.93 -13.40 11.96
N ALA A 259 17.65 -13.80 12.02
CA ALA A 259 16.91 -14.38 10.92
C ALA A 259 15.78 -13.44 10.45
N ALA A 260 16.13 -12.19 10.10
CA ALA A 260 15.18 -11.25 9.52
C ALA A 260 14.63 -11.78 8.19
N ARG A 261 13.31 -11.65 8.03
CA ARG A 261 12.53 -12.11 6.87
C ARG A 261 12.17 -10.95 5.95
N TRP A 262 11.99 -9.77 6.53
CA TRP A 262 11.69 -8.54 5.82
C TRP A 262 12.95 -7.69 5.58
N PRO A 263 13.00 -6.90 4.50
CA PRO A 263 14.12 -5.99 4.23
C PRO A 263 14.43 -5.06 5.40
N VAL A 264 13.38 -4.58 6.07
CA VAL A 264 13.46 -3.88 7.35
C VAL A 264 12.61 -4.68 8.34
N GLU A 265 13.29 -5.33 9.29
CA GLU A 265 12.67 -6.03 10.42
C GLU A 265 13.36 -5.60 11.70
N VAL A 266 12.58 -5.16 12.69
CA VAL A 266 13.08 -4.83 14.02
C VAL A 266 12.25 -5.58 15.05
N HIS A 267 12.92 -6.25 15.98
CA HIS A 267 12.28 -6.82 17.16
C HIS A 267 12.63 -5.97 18.38
N LEU A 268 11.70 -5.85 19.31
CA LEU A 268 11.94 -5.24 20.62
C LEU A 268 11.38 -6.15 21.71
N LEU A 269 12.22 -6.50 22.69
CA LEU A 269 11.89 -7.37 23.81
C LEU A 269 12.16 -6.65 25.14
N PRO A 270 11.33 -6.89 26.18
CA PRO A 270 11.65 -6.51 27.55
C PRO A 270 12.76 -7.39 28.11
N HIS A 271 13.56 -6.83 29.02
CA HIS A 271 14.68 -7.52 29.66
C HIS A 271 14.19 -8.57 30.64
N ARG A 272 13.25 -8.19 31.51
CA ARG A 272 12.50 -9.16 32.33
C ARG A 272 11.43 -9.86 31.52
N HIS A 273 10.93 -10.96 32.05
CA HIS A 273 9.75 -11.61 31.48
C HIS A 273 8.50 -10.75 31.71
N ILE A 274 7.76 -10.50 30.64
CA ILE A 274 6.46 -9.83 30.62
C ILE A 274 5.62 -10.56 29.56
N PRO A 275 4.44 -11.13 29.88
CA PRO A 275 3.64 -11.87 28.90
C PRO A 275 2.91 -10.98 27.90
N ASP A 276 2.45 -9.80 28.33
CA ASP A 276 1.66 -8.88 27.53
C ASP A 276 1.79 -7.42 28.02
N LEU A 277 1.20 -6.47 27.29
CA LEU A 277 1.29 -5.04 27.61
C LEU A 277 0.59 -4.68 28.93
N ALA A 278 -0.41 -5.44 29.38
CA ALA A 278 -1.14 -5.15 30.61
C ALA A 278 -0.26 -5.37 31.86
N GLU A 279 0.72 -6.29 31.78
CA GLU A 279 1.66 -6.60 32.86
C GLU A 279 2.94 -5.73 32.89
N THR A 280 3.02 -4.69 32.06
CA THR A 280 4.09 -3.69 32.14
C THR A 280 3.89 -2.76 33.34
N THR A 281 4.98 -2.35 34.00
CA THR A 281 4.94 -1.34 35.06
C THR A 281 4.85 0.08 34.47
N PRO A 282 4.47 1.10 35.26
CA PRO A 282 4.46 2.48 34.78
C PRO A 282 5.81 2.95 34.22
N GLU A 283 6.92 2.58 34.86
CA GLU A 283 8.28 2.94 34.44
C GLU A 283 8.66 2.29 33.11
N GLU A 284 8.26 1.04 32.91
CA GLU A 284 8.44 0.33 31.64
C GLU A 284 7.62 0.97 30.53
N ARG A 285 6.38 1.39 30.80
CA ARG A 285 5.55 2.11 29.81
C ARG A 285 6.14 3.48 29.47
N ASP A 286 6.71 4.18 30.45
CA ASP A 286 7.41 5.44 30.25
C ASP A 286 8.61 5.28 29.30
N GLU A 287 9.44 4.26 29.53
CA GLU A 287 10.54 3.94 28.62
C GLU A 287 10.02 3.50 27.24
N LEU A 288 9.03 2.60 27.21
CA LEU A 288 8.49 2.04 25.97
C LEU A 288 7.98 3.12 25.04
N ALA A 289 7.24 4.11 25.56
CA ALA A 289 6.72 5.23 24.78
C ALA A 289 7.86 6.02 24.11
N ARG A 290 8.92 6.36 24.85
CA ARG A 290 10.08 7.10 24.33
C ARG A 290 10.91 6.27 23.35
N LEU A 291 11.18 5.01 23.68
CA LEU A 291 12.01 4.13 22.88
C LEU A 291 11.31 3.76 21.58
N TYR A 292 10.03 3.40 21.62
CA TYR A 292 9.24 3.09 20.42
C TYR A 292 9.13 4.30 19.50
N GLN A 293 8.88 5.49 20.06
CA GLN A 293 8.87 6.74 19.28
C GLN A 293 10.22 7.01 18.62
N ARG A 294 11.33 6.90 19.35
CA ARG A 294 12.68 7.07 18.81
C ARG A 294 12.98 6.04 17.70
N LEU A 295 12.59 4.79 17.90
CA LEU A 295 12.75 3.72 16.92
C LEU A 295 12.01 4.05 15.62
N LEU A 296 10.74 4.47 15.70
CA LEU A 296 9.95 4.81 14.52
C LEU A 296 10.48 6.05 13.78
N ARG A 297 10.99 7.05 14.49
CA ARG A 297 11.70 8.18 13.85
C ARG A 297 12.91 7.70 13.06
N GLY A 298 13.67 6.75 13.59
CA GLY A 298 14.78 6.11 12.87
C GLY A 298 14.33 5.32 11.64
N VAL A 299 13.19 4.61 11.72
CA VAL A 299 12.59 3.90 10.59
C VAL A 299 12.15 4.87 9.49
N ASP A 300 11.56 6.02 9.85
CA ASP A 300 11.19 7.07 8.91
C ASP A 300 12.41 7.79 8.33
N ALA A 301 13.51 7.92 9.08
CA ALA A 301 14.76 8.52 8.63
C ALA A 301 15.66 7.57 7.80
N LEU A 302 15.21 6.35 7.55
CA LEU A 302 15.96 5.36 6.75
C LEU A 302 16.03 5.79 5.27
N TYR A 303 15.00 6.46 4.77
CA TYR A 303 14.88 6.96 3.39
C TYR A 303 14.32 8.39 3.40
N ASP A 304 14.26 9.03 2.22
CA ASP A 304 13.81 10.42 2.09
C ASP A 304 12.29 10.61 2.24
N SER A 305 11.52 9.52 2.14
CA SER A 305 10.08 9.52 2.41
C SER A 305 9.73 8.54 3.54
N PRO A 306 8.57 8.70 4.21
CA PRO A 306 8.17 7.82 5.31
C PRO A 306 8.16 6.34 4.93
N THR A 307 8.62 5.48 5.82
CA THR A 307 8.70 4.04 5.56
C THR A 307 7.38 3.37 5.91
N PRO A 308 6.71 2.67 4.98
CA PRO A 308 5.50 1.92 5.32
C PRO A 308 5.89 0.74 6.22
N TYR A 309 5.13 0.45 7.26
CA TYR A 309 5.45 -0.67 8.16
C TYR A 309 4.20 -1.27 8.81
N ILE A 310 4.33 -2.53 9.21
CA ILE A 310 3.45 -3.17 10.16
C ILE A 310 4.18 -3.20 11.49
N ALA A 311 3.60 -2.64 12.54
CA ALA A 311 4.07 -2.79 13.92
C ALA A 311 3.12 -3.75 14.65
N ALA A 312 3.65 -4.87 15.13
CA ALA A 312 2.89 -6.00 15.64
C ALA A 312 3.35 -6.34 17.06
N TRP A 313 2.46 -6.22 18.05
CA TRP A 313 2.74 -6.60 19.43
C TRP A 313 2.35 -8.06 19.65
N HIS A 314 3.33 -8.96 19.58
CA HIS A 314 3.17 -10.37 19.91
C HIS A 314 3.16 -10.55 21.43
N GLN A 315 2.15 -11.25 21.93
CA GLN A 315 1.89 -11.46 23.35
C GLN A 315 1.60 -12.93 23.61
N ALA A 316 1.74 -13.36 24.87
CA ALA A 316 1.32 -14.69 25.29
C ALA A 316 -0.18 -14.93 25.00
N PRO A 317 -0.57 -16.17 24.67
CA PRO A 317 -1.98 -16.56 24.73
C PRO A 317 -2.59 -16.23 26.11
N VAL A 318 -3.86 -15.88 26.13
CA VAL A 318 -4.53 -15.38 27.35
C VAL A 318 -4.55 -16.42 28.46
N HIS A 319 -4.70 -17.70 28.12
CA HIS A 319 -4.92 -18.78 29.08
C HIS A 319 -3.85 -19.87 29.11
N GLU A 320 -2.78 -19.75 28.31
CA GLU A 320 -1.73 -20.76 28.26
C GLU A 320 -0.34 -20.14 28.03
N ARG A 321 0.67 -20.78 28.62
CA ARG A 321 2.10 -20.48 28.38
C ARG A 321 2.51 -19.03 28.66
N ARG A 322 1.79 -18.32 29.54
CA ARG A 322 2.09 -16.93 29.94
C ARG A 322 3.44 -16.77 30.61
N ASP A 323 3.93 -17.78 31.32
CA ASP A 323 5.26 -17.74 31.97
C ASP A 323 6.43 -17.99 30.99
N GLU A 324 6.13 -18.33 29.73
CA GLU A 324 7.14 -18.73 28.73
C GLU A 324 7.15 -17.82 27.50
N VAL A 325 5.98 -17.35 27.04
CA VAL A 325 5.90 -16.42 25.91
C VAL A 325 6.11 -15.00 26.40
N ARG A 326 7.14 -14.34 25.88
CA ARG A 326 7.47 -12.95 26.20
C ARG A 326 6.83 -11.99 25.21
N LEU A 327 6.32 -10.86 25.71
CA LEU A 327 5.93 -9.68 24.95
C LEU A 327 7.05 -9.30 23.98
N MET A 328 6.69 -9.09 22.72
CA MET A 328 7.63 -8.74 21.68
C MET A 328 6.95 -7.84 20.65
N LEU A 329 7.54 -6.68 20.39
CA LEU A 329 7.21 -5.89 19.21
C LEU A 329 7.97 -6.45 18.01
N GLN A 330 7.30 -6.52 16.87
CA GLN A 330 7.92 -6.68 15.56
C GLN A 330 7.48 -5.58 14.62
N ILE A 331 8.44 -4.81 14.11
CA ILE A 331 8.25 -3.83 13.05
C ILE A 331 8.76 -4.45 11.76
N THR A 332 7.91 -4.57 10.76
CA THR A 332 8.26 -5.17 9.45
C THR A 332 7.86 -4.25 8.33
N SER A 333 8.74 -4.02 7.36
CA SER A 333 8.44 -3.26 6.15
C SER A 333 8.88 -4.00 4.90
N PRO A 334 8.06 -3.99 3.82
CA PRO A 334 8.48 -4.46 2.52
C PRO A 334 9.52 -3.55 1.87
N ARG A 335 9.81 -2.35 2.38
CA ARG A 335 10.65 -1.38 1.69
C ARG A 335 12.13 -1.80 1.68
N ARG A 336 12.61 -2.24 0.52
CA ARG A 336 13.99 -2.73 0.30
C ARG A 336 14.96 -1.66 -0.19
N ALA A 337 14.42 -0.59 -0.77
CA ALA A 337 15.16 0.60 -1.16
C ALA A 337 14.18 1.79 -1.21
N GLU A 338 14.70 2.99 -1.45
CA GLU A 338 13.93 4.24 -1.48
C GLU A 338 12.63 4.13 -2.30
N THR A 339 12.69 3.54 -3.50
CA THR A 339 11.52 3.42 -4.39
C THR A 339 11.07 1.98 -4.60
N LYS A 340 11.59 1.00 -3.84
CA LYS A 340 11.37 -0.43 -4.11
C LYS A 340 10.76 -1.16 -2.92
N LEU A 341 9.75 -1.98 -3.21
CA LEU A 341 9.08 -2.86 -2.27
C LEU A 341 9.45 -4.33 -2.53
N LYS A 342 9.48 -5.13 -1.47
CA LYS A 342 9.44 -6.60 -1.48
C LYS A 342 7.97 -7.01 -1.52
N TYR A 343 7.62 -7.85 -2.48
CA TYR A 343 6.29 -8.44 -2.59
C TYR A 343 6.36 -9.89 -2.10
N LEU A 344 5.44 -10.28 -1.21
CA LEU A 344 5.29 -11.67 -0.81
C LEU A 344 4.60 -12.42 -1.95
N ALA A 345 5.36 -13.19 -2.72
CA ALA A 345 4.87 -13.89 -3.91
C ALA A 345 4.87 -15.41 -3.67
N GLY A 346 5.07 -16.23 -4.70
CA GLY A 346 4.91 -17.69 -4.62
C GLY A 346 5.69 -18.37 -3.48
N SER A 347 6.94 -17.99 -3.24
CA SER A 347 7.74 -18.62 -2.16
C SER A 347 7.17 -18.28 -0.78
N GLU A 348 6.99 -17.00 -0.47
CA GLU A 348 6.52 -16.56 0.85
C GLU A 348 5.03 -16.82 1.06
N ALA A 349 4.19 -16.49 0.08
CA ALA A 349 2.74 -16.54 0.21
C ALA A 349 2.15 -17.94 -0.03
N ALA A 350 2.69 -18.73 -0.97
CA ALA A 350 2.16 -20.06 -1.26
C ALA A 350 2.87 -21.18 -0.48
N MET A 351 4.20 -21.08 -0.29
CA MET A 351 4.99 -22.11 0.40
C MET A 351 5.33 -21.73 1.85
N GLY A 352 5.18 -20.48 2.26
CA GLY A 352 5.65 -20.01 3.57
C GLY A 352 7.17 -19.99 3.70
N ALA A 353 7.91 -20.08 2.58
CA ALA A 353 9.37 -20.15 2.52
C ALA A 353 9.96 -18.76 2.26
N TRP A 354 10.72 -18.25 3.22
CA TRP A 354 11.25 -16.88 3.20
C TRP A 354 12.62 -16.81 2.55
N ILE A 355 12.80 -15.78 1.71
CA ILE A 355 14.07 -15.44 1.05
C ILE A 355 14.49 -14.04 1.51
N GLY A 356 15.67 -13.94 2.11
CA GLY A 356 16.25 -12.67 2.52
C GLY A 356 17.10 -12.07 1.40
N ASP A 357 16.84 -10.80 1.08
CA ASP A 357 17.55 -10.07 0.01
C ASP A 357 18.69 -9.20 0.55
N ILE A 358 18.68 -8.94 1.86
CA ILE A 358 19.62 -8.05 2.56
C ILE A 358 20.07 -8.76 3.85
N ALA A 359 21.38 -8.73 4.11
CA ALA A 359 21.92 -9.28 5.36
C ALA A 359 21.41 -8.47 6.57
N PRO A 360 20.90 -9.11 7.63
CA PRO A 360 20.39 -8.43 8.83
C PRO A 360 21.37 -7.42 9.44
N GLU A 361 22.66 -7.71 9.43
CA GLU A 361 23.72 -6.84 9.93
C GLU A 361 23.81 -5.52 9.13
N THR A 362 23.60 -5.60 7.82
CA THR A 362 23.58 -4.41 6.94
C THR A 362 22.37 -3.53 7.26
N THR A 363 21.19 -4.14 7.40
CA THR A 363 19.98 -3.43 7.82
C THR A 363 20.15 -2.81 9.20
N ALA A 364 20.78 -3.51 10.15
CA ALA A 364 21.04 -3.00 11.49
C ALA A 364 21.95 -1.77 11.48
N ALA A 365 23.03 -1.81 10.70
CA ALA A 365 23.93 -0.66 10.54
C ALA A 365 23.21 0.55 9.92
N ALA A 366 22.38 0.33 8.89
CA ALA A 366 21.61 1.39 8.24
C ALA A 366 20.59 2.03 9.19
N LEU A 367 19.84 1.21 9.94
CA LEU A 367 18.87 1.68 10.93
C LEU A 367 19.54 2.43 12.08
N ARG A 368 20.67 1.96 12.61
CA ARG A 368 21.43 2.71 13.63
C ARG A 368 21.82 4.10 13.13
N ALA A 369 22.39 4.18 11.94
CA ALA A 369 22.76 5.46 11.34
C ALA A 369 21.52 6.37 11.13
N ALA A 370 20.38 5.80 10.77
CA ALA A 370 19.12 6.53 10.63
C ALA A 370 18.58 7.06 11.98
N ILE A 371 18.63 6.24 13.03
CA ILE A 371 18.27 6.64 14.40
C ILE A 371 19.17 7.79 14.87
N GLU A 372 20.49 7.69 14.68
CA GLU A 372 21.43 8.75 15.05
C GLU A 372 21.15 10.07 14.30
N ARG A 373 20.82 10.00 13.00
CA ARG A 373 20.39 11.18 12.23
C ARG A 373 19.11 11.79 12.78
N ALA A 374 18.11 10.97 13.10
CA ALA A 374 16.84 11.44 13.64
C ALA A 374 17.01 12.08 15.03
N ASP A 375 17.87 11.52 15.87
CA ASP A 375 18.21 12.08 17.18
C ASP A 375 18.90 13.45 17.06
N ALA A 376 19.83 13.59 16.10
CA ALA A 376 20.54 14.85 15.86
C ALA A 376 19.63 16.01 15.42
N VAL A 377 18.54 15.71 14.71
CA VAL A 377 17.52 16.70 14.31
C VAL A 377 16.61 17.08 15.49
N THR A 378 16.40 16.15 16.43
CA THR A 378 15.48 16.32 17.57
C THR A 378 16.14 17.05 18.76
N LEU A 379 17.47 16.98 18.89
CA LEU A 379 18.20 17.80 19.85
C LEU A 379 18.09 19.27 19.44
N PRO A 380 17.78 20.21 20.36
CA PRO A 380 17.85 21.63 20.02
C PRO A 380 19.29 21.90 19.57
N ALA A 381 19.45 22.31 18.31
CA ALA A 381 20.73 22.84 17.85
C ALA A 381 21.12 23.94 18.85
N GLU A 382 22.19 23.74 19.61
CA GLU A 382 22.83 24.85 20.30
C GLU A 382 23.06 25.91 19.23
N ALA A 383 22.34 27.02 19.37
CA ALA A 383 22.36 28.09 18.38
C ALA A 383 23.83 28.41 18.06
N PRO A 384 24.28 28.30 16.79
CA PRO A 384 25.62 28.70 16.46
C PRO A 384 25.71 30.18 16.81
N ARG A 385 26.59 30.52 17.77
CA ARG A 385 26.91 31.92 18.06
C ARG A 385 27.51 32.50 16.78
N LEU A 386 26.69 33.21 16.00
CA LEU A 386 27.10 33.92 14.81
C LEU A 386 28.30 34.82 15.16
N PRO A 387 29.49 34.63 14.55
CA PRO A 387 30.55 35.61 14.69
C PRO A 387 30.11 36.90 13.98
N ARG A 388 30.26 38.01 14.70
CA ARG A 388 29.90 39.37 14.25
C ARG A 388 30.48 39.65 12.85
N ARG A 389 29.61 40.04 11.91
CA ARG A 389 29.98 40.48 10.56
C ARG A 389 31.02 41.61 10.63
N ARG A 390 32.14 41.43 9.92
CA ARG A 390 33.03 42.54 9.49
C ARG A 390 32.65 42.99 8.07
N PRO A 391 32.89 44.26 7.70
CA PRO A 391 32.49 44.81 6.40
C PRO A 391 33.35 44.27 5.24
N PRO A 392 32.89 44.38 3.99
CA PRO A 392 33.50 43.71 2.84
C PRO A 392 34.74 44.46 2.35
N GLU A 393 35.89 43.77 2.31
CA GLU A 393 37.04 44.20 1.52
C GLU A 393 36.98 43.61 0.11
N GLN A 394 37.13 44.50 -0.87
CA GLN A 394 37.24 44.21 -2.29
C GLN A 394 38.59 43.58 -2.61
N ARG A 395 38.62 42.50 -3.42
CA ARG A 395 39.82 42.02 -4.17
C ARG A 395 39.39 41.15 -5.37
N PRO A 396 40.27 40.96 -6.39
CA PRO A 396 39.92 41.24 -7.78
C PRO A 396 39.75 39.99 -8.67
N LEU A 397 39.15 40.25 -9.85
CA LEU A 397 39.00 39.37 -11.00
C LEU A 397 40.32 38.69 -11.43
N GLY A 398 40.30 37.37 -11.58
CA GLY A 398 41.43 36.61 -12.11
C GLY A 398 41.14 35.15 -12.46
N GLN A 399 40.85 34.93 -13.74
CA GLN A 399 41.23 33.79 -14.60
C GLN A 399 40.65 32.37 -14.37
N ARG A 400 39.96 31.90 -15.42
CA ARG A 400 39.52 30.51 -15.68
C ARG A 400 40.71 29.60 -16.06
N PRO A 401 40.67 28.30 -15.75
CA PRO A 401 41.38 27.29 -16.52
C PRO A 401 40.44 26.43 -17.38
N ALA A 402 41.07 25.84 -18.40
CA ALA A 402 40.50 25.29 -19.61
C ALA A 402 40.01 23.83 -19.49
N ARG A 403 39.07 23.52 -20.39
CA ARG A 403 38.56 22.17 -20.71
C ARG A 403 39.70 21.26 -21.16
N ARG A 404 39.73 20.01 -20.65
CA ARG A 404 40.47 18.90 -21.26
C ARG A 404 39.50 17.87 -21.81
N ARG A 405 39.62 17.61 -23.11
CA ARG A 405 39.01 16.49 -23.83
C ARG A 405 39.84 15.24 -23.54
N HIS A 406 39.19 14.11 -23.25
CA HIS A 406 39.81 12.80 -23.41
C HIS A 406 39.05 12.02 -24.47
N ASP A 407 39.83 11.63 -25.48
CA ASP A 407 39.54 10.78 -26.62
C ASP A 407 39.87 9.35 -26.21
N THR A 408 38.93 8.41 -26.36
CA THR A 408 39.22 6.98 -26.49
C THR A 408 38.19 6.34 -27.41
N ARG A 409 38.62 6.12 -28.65
CA ARG A 409 38.00 5.23 -29.63
C ARG A 409 38.19 3.77 -29.17
N HIS A 410 37.13 2.98 -29.20
CA HIS A 410 37.23 1.55 -29.49
C HIS A 410 36.11 1.15 -30.46
N ASP A 411 36.58 0.63 -31.59
CA ASP A 411 35.86 0.18 -32.76
C ASP A 411 35.44 -1.28 -32.54
N CYS A 412 34.17 -1.58 -32.82
CA CYS A 412 33.73 -2.92 -33.22
C CYS A 412 32.52 -2.77 -34.15
N ARG A 413 32.80 -2.44 -35.42
CA ARG A 413 31.89 -2.68 -36.54
C ARG A 413 31.51 -4.17 -36.63
N ARG A 414 30.21 -4.46 -36.68
CA ARG A 414 29.71 -5.63 -37.40
C ARG A 414 28.51 -5.24 -38.26
N ASP A 415 28.77 -5.32 -39.55
CA ASP A 415 27.90 -5.15 -40.70
C ASP A 415 26.75 -6.17 -40.69
N ARG A 416 25.49 -5.72 -40.68
CA ARG A 416 24.35 -6.46 -41.23
C ARG A 416 23.45 -5.48 -41.97
N ARG A 417 23.48 -5.62 -43.29
CA ARG A 417 22.65 -4.94 -44.27
C ARG A 417 21.18 -5.20 -43.96
N GLY A 418 20.41 -4.12 -43.87
CA GLY A 418 18.96 -4.18 -43.73
C GLY A 418 18.30 -4.68 -45.01
N GLU A 419 17.47 -5.71 -44.88
CA GLU A 419 16.33 -5.93 -45.77
C GLU A 419 15.12 -5.17 -45.20
N PRO A 420 14.21 -4.66 -46.04
CA PRO A 420 13.02 -3.96 -45.57
C PRO A 420 12.02 -4.99 -45.01
N MET A 421 11.76 -4.95 -43.70
CA MET A 421 10.64 -5.66 -43.09
C MET A 421 9.33 -4.96 -43.48
N THR A 422 8.67 -5.49 -44.50
CA THR A 422 7.32 -5.12 -44.92
C THR A 422 6.28 -6.02 -44.23
N ALA A 423 5.45 -5.43 -43.36
CA ALA A 423 3.99 -5.61 -43.29
C ALA A 423 3.48 -5.16 -41.91
N THR A 424 2.74 -4.05 -41.85
CA THR A 424 1.88 -3.72 -40.71
C THR A 424 0.81 -4.82 -40.58
N PRO A 425 0.61 -5.44 -39.40
CA PRO A 425 -0.46 -6.42 -39.23
C PRO A 425 -1.82 -5.76 -39.49
N ALA A 426 -2.69 -6.45 -40.23
CA ALA A 426 -4.03 -5.96 -40.54
C ALA A 426 -4.90 -5.94 -39.26
N LEU A 427 -5.56 -4.81 -39.00
CA LEU A 427 -6.54 -4.64 -37.92
C LEU A 427 -7.60 -5.77 -37.96
N PRO A 428 -8.06 -6.31 -36.82
CA PRO A 428 -9.19 -7.24 -36.83
C PRO A 428 -10.43 -6.55 -37.44
N THR A 429 -10.82 -7.00 -38.64
CA THR A 429 -11.74 -6.27 -39.53
C THR A 429 -13.08 -5.94 -38.84
N ALA A 430 -13.59 -6.87 -38.03
CA ALA A 430 -14.90 -6.74 -37.40
C ALA A 430 -14.98 -5.60 -36.36
N VAL A 431 -13.98 -5.45 -35.47
CA VAL A 431 -14.02 -4.39 -34.44
C VAL A 431 -13.80 -3.00 -35.06
N ALA A 432 -12.96 -2.91 -36.10
CA ALA A 432 -12.73 -1.67 -36.84
C ALA A 432 -14.00 -1.19 -37.57
N GLU A 433 -14.72 -2.10 -38.23
CA GLU A 433 -16.00 -1.80 -38.89
C GLU A 433 -17.07 -1.33 -37.89
N ARG A 434 -17.16 -1.98 -36.71
CA ARG A 434 -18.09 -1.55 -35.65
C ARG A 434 -17.73 -0.18 -35.10
N ALA A 435 -16.45 0.11 -34.85
CA ALA A 435 -16.00 1.42 -34.39
C ALA A 435 -16.34 2.52 -35.42
N SER A 436 -16.07 2.28 -36.71
CA SER A 436 -16.44 3.21 -37.79
C SER A 436 -17.96 3.42 -37.91
N SER A 437 -18.75 2.34 -37.79
CA SER A 437 -20.21 2.41 -37.85
C SER A 437 -20.80 3.14 -36.64
N GLY A 438 -20.26 2.88 -35.45
CA GLY A 438 -20.61 3.57 -34.21
C GLY A 438 -20.29 5.06 -34.28
N PHE A 439 -19.12 5.41 -34.81
CA PHE A 439 -18.73 6.80 -35.06
C PHE A 439 -19.73 7.52 -35.97
N ALA A 440 -20.05 6.94 -37.13
CA ALA A 440 -20.98 7.53 -38.08
C ALA A 440 -22.38 7.72 -37.48
N ARG A 441 -22.83 6.77 -36.65
CA ARG A 441 -24.11 6.84 -35.95
C ARG A 441 -24.15 7.94 -34.88
N VAL A 442 -23.08 8.10 -34.10
CA VAL A 442 -23.04 9.08 -32.99
C VAL A 442 -22.79 10.50 -33.51
N TYR A 443 -21.88 10.66 -34.47
CA TYR A 443 -21.41 11.99 -34.91
C TYR A 443 -21.98 12.45 -36.25
N GLY A 444 -22.75 11.61 -36.95
CA GLY A 444 -23.42 11.96 -38.21
C GLY A 444 -22.47 12.19 -39.39
N ARG A 445 -21.20 11.78 -39.28
CA ARG A 445 -20.16 11.92 -40.32
C ARG A 445 -19.21 10.73 -40.30
N THR A 446 -18.45 10.53 -41.37
CA THR A 446 -17.44 9.46 -41.43
C THR A 446 -16.21 9.81 -40.61
N ALA A 447 -15.60 8.80 -39.97
CA ALA A 447 -14.31 8.96 -39.31
C ALA A 447 -13.21 9.27 -40.34
N ALA A 448 -12.15 9.98 -39.93
CA ALA A 448 -10.98 10.20 -40.77
C ALA A 448 -10.06 8.96 -40.82
N GLY A 449 -10.07 8.16 -39.75
CA GLY A 449 -9.38 6.88 -39.69
C GLY A 449 -9.88 6.00 -38.55
N VAL A 450 -9.42 4.76 -38.53
CA VAL A 450 -9.63 3.80 -37.44
C VAL A 450 -8.28 3.20 -37.08
N TRP A 451 -7.94 3.26 -35.80
CA TRP A 451 -6.71 2.70 -35.23
C TRP A 451 -7.08 1.65 -34.20
N ALA A 452 -6.18 0.71 -33.91
CA ALA A 452 -6.40 -0.23 -32.82
C ALA A 452 -5.10 -0.60 -32.11
N GLY A 453 -5.25 -0.94 -30.84
CA GLY A 453 -4.23 -1.60 -30.03
C GLY A 453 -4.70 -3.00 -29.68
N PRO A 454 -3.88 -4.04 -29.86
CA PRO A 454 -4.22 -5.38 -29.40
C PRO A 454 -4.14 -5.46 -27.87
N GLY A 455 -4.96 -6.34 -27.28
CA GLY A 455 -4.72 -6.82 -25.93
C GLY A 455 -3.47 -7.71 -25.88
N ARG A 456 -3.12 -8.20 -24.69
CA ARG A 456 -1.95 -9.07 -24.53
C ARG A 456 -2.18 -10.17 -23.50
N VAL A 457 -1.37 -11.22 -23.59
CA VAL A 457 -1.19 -12.23 -22.54
C VAL A 457 0.28 -12.23 -22.14
N ASN A 458 0.56 -12.62 -20.90
CA ASN A 458 1.91 -12.73 -20.40
C ASN A 458 2.42 -14.17 -20.38
N LEU A 459 3.72 -14.36 -20.67
CA LEU A 459 4.41 -15.60 -20.33
C LEU A 459 5.18 -15.47 -19.00
N ILE A 460 5.90 -14.35 -18.84
CA ILE A 460 6.57 -13.93 -17.61
C ILE A 460 6.53 -12.41 -17.56
N GLY A 461 6.44 -11.79 -16.39
CA GLY A 461 6.61 -10.33 -16.33
C GLY A 461 5.70 -9.57 -15.37
N GLU A 462 4.68 -10.24 -14.83
CA GLU A 462 3.47 -9.66 -14.23
C GLU A 462 3.78 -8.50 -13.30
N HIS A 463 4.53 -8.79 -12.24
CA HIS A 463 4.93 -7.80 -11.25
C HIS A 463 6.38 -7.36 -11.46
N THR A 464 7.09 -7.92 -12.43
CA THR A 464 8.47 -7.50 -12.73
C THR A 464 8.51 -6.28 -13.63
N ASP A 465 7.43 -5.98 -14.35
CA ASP A 465 7.31 -4.84 -15.26
C ASP A 465 7.47 -3.47 -14.56
N TYR A 466 6.78 -3.25 -13.45
CA TYR A 466 6.90 -2.04 -12.62
C TYR A 466 8.01 -2.15 -11.57
N ASN A 467 8.76 -3.25 -11.56
CA ASN A 467 9.94 -3.47 -10.71
C ASN A 467 11.27 -3.39 -11.50
N ASP A 468 11.26 -2.79 -12.70
CA ASP A 468 12.42 -2.67 -13.59
C ASP A 468 13.09 -4.03 -13.90
N GLY A 469 12.28 -5.07 -14.05
CA GLY A 469 12.69 -6.43 -14.39
C GLY A 469 12.42 -6.78 -15.85
N PHE A 470 12.68 -8.03 -16.19
CA PHE A 470 12.39 -8.54 -17.54
C PHE A 470 10.94 -8.99 -17.63
N VAL A 471 10.36 -8.81 -18.81
CA VAL A 471 9.02 -9.27 -19.15
C VAL A 471 9.01 -9.92 -20.52
N PHE A 472 8.08 -10.83 -20.75
CA PHE A 472 7.93 -11.58 -22.00
C PHE A 472 6.45 -11.77 -22.38
N PRO A 473 5.69 -10.69 -22.62
CA PRO A 473 4.33 -10.76 -23.11
C PRO A 473 4.24 -11.04 -24.61
N PHE A 474 3.05 -11.36 -25.10
CA PHE A 474 2.71 -11.38 -26.52
C PHE A 474 1.32 -10.80 -26.76
N ALA A 475 1.13 -10.13 -27.91
CA ALA A 475 -0.16 -9.55 -28.31
C ALA A 475 -1.14 -10.66 -28.73
N ILE A 476 -2.43 -10.51 -28.41
CA ILE A 476 -3.48 -11.47 -28.79
C ILE A 476 -4.25 -11.02 -30.03
N ASP A 477 -5.09 -11.92 -30.55
CA ASP A 477 -5.96 -11.73 -31.71
C ASP A 477 -7.21 -10.87 -31.44
N ARG A 478 -7.21 -10.09 -30.35
CA ARG A 478 -8.29 -9.20 -29.92
C ARG A 478 -7.75 -7.80 -29.72
N ALA A 479 -8.52 -6.79 -30.08
CA ALA A 479 -8.12 -5.40 -30.07
C ALA A 479 -9.23 -4.45 -29.60
N THR A 480 -8.79 -3.30 -29.09
CA THR A 480 -9.64 -2.12 -28.92
C THR A 480 -9.41 -1.19 -30.10
N ALA A 481 -10.48 -0.87 -30.84
CA ALA A 481 -10.44 0.03 -31.98
C ALA A 481 -11.04 1.39 -31.64
N ILE A 482 -10.44 2.44 -32.20
CA ILE A 482 -10.89 3.82 -32.06
C ILE A 482 -11.03 4.46 -33.44
N ALA A 483 -12.24 4.91 -33.75
CA ALA A 483 -12.52 5.70 -34.95
C ALA A 483 -12.46 7.18 -34.60
N VAL A 484 -11.63 7.97 -35.29
CA VAL A 484 -11.37 9.38 -34.95
C VAL A 484 -11.54 10.28 -36.16
N ALA A 485 -12.10 11.48 -35.96
CA ALA A 485 -12.04 12.56 -36.96
C ALA A 485 -11.72 13.90 -36.30
N PRO A 486 -10.87 14.74 -36.92
CA PRO A 486 -10.54 16.05 -36.39
C PRO A 486 -11.77 16.97 -36.43
N ARG A 487 -11.74 17.97 -35.57
CA ARG A 487 -12.68 19.09 -35.53
C ARG A 487 -11.94 20.39 -35.84
N GLU A 488 -12.71 21.46 -36.04
CA GLU A 488 -12.17 22.81 -36.27
C GLU A 488 -12.05 23.62 -34.96
N ASP A 489 -12.76 23.21 -33.91
CA ASP A 489 -12.70 23.81 -32.58
C ASP A 489 -11.71 23.08 -31.65
N ARG A 490 -11.65 23.49 -30.38
CA ARG A 490 -10.76 22.90 -29.36
C ARG A 490 -11.47 21.84 -28.50
N THR A 491 -12.61 21.34 -28.94
CA THR A 491 -13.45 20.42 -28.16
C THR A 491 -13.11 18.97 -28.49
N ILE A 492 -12.95 18.13 -27.47
CA ILE A 492 -12.84 16.68 -27.62
C ILE A 492 -14.19 16.06 -27.25
N ARG A 493 -14.72 15.19 -28.11
CA ARG A 493 -15.88 14.35 -27.79
C ARG A 493 -15.52 12.89 -27.92
N ILE A 494 -15.69 12.11 -26.85
CA ILE A 494 -15.40 10.67 -26.84
C ILE A 494 -16.66 9.90 -26.47
N SER A 495 -16.96 8.87 -27.24
CA SER A 495 -18.07 7.93 -27.00
C SER A 495 -17.59 6.49 -27.13
N SER A 496 -18.36 5.55 -26.60
CA SER A 496 -18.00 4.13 -26.59
C SER A 496 -19.21 3.25 -26.87
N ALA A 497 -19.01 2.08 -27.48
CA ALA A 497 -20.03 1.04 -27.58
C ALA A 497 -20.50 0.53 -26.20
N PHE A 498 -19.73 0.76 -25.14
CA PHE A 498 -20.01 0.30 -23.78
C PHE A 498 -20.68 1.36 -22.89
N ALA A 499 -20.90 2.58 -23.41
CA ALA A 499 -21.52 3.68 -22.67
C ALA A 499 -22.51 4.44 -23.55
N THR A 500 -23.60 4.94 -22.95
CA THR A 500 -24.61 5.71 -23.68
C THR A 500 -24.27 7.20 -23.78
N GLU A 501 -23.38 7.69 -22.93
CA GLU A 501 -23.00 9.09 -22.84
C GLU A 501 -21.85 9.46 -23.79
N VAL A 502 -21.87 10.71 -24.25
CA VAL A 502 -20.75 11.33 -24.97
C VAL A 502 -20.04 12.24 -23.99
N VAL A 503 -18.76 11.95 -23.71
CA VAL A 503 -17.92 12.79 -22.86
C VAL A 503 -17.39 13.94 -23.71
N GLU A 504 -17.67 15.17 -23.30
CA GLU A 504 -17.24 16.39 -23.98
C GLU A 504 -16.34 17.22 -23.07
N VAL A 505 -15.11 17.51 -23.51
CA VAL A 505 -14.13 18.30 -22.75
C VAL A 505 -13.38 19.27 -23.67
N SER A 506 -12.89 20.38 -23.12
CA SER A 506 -11.99 21.28 -23.85
C SER A 506 -10.54 20.82 -23.74
N LEU A 507 -9.78 20.90 -24.85
CA LEU A 507 -8.32 20.71 -24.85
C LEU A 507 -7.60 21.61 -23.83
N ASP A 508 -8.13 22.80 -23.56
CA ASP A 508 -7.51 23.79 -22.67
C ASP A 508 -7.62 23.43 -21.18
N GLY A 509 -8.52 22.50 -20.83
CA GLY A 509 -8.84 22.14 -19.45
C GLY A 509 -8.37 20.75 -19.02
N LEU A 510 -7.53 20.10 -19.82
CA LEU A 510 -7.07 18.73 -19.53
C LEU A 510 -6.01 18.72 -18.43
N VAL A 511 -6.44 18.35 -17.22
CA VAL A 511 -5.56 18.09 -16.08
C VAL A 511 -5.95 16.75 -15.44
N PRO A 512 -4.99 15.94 -14.95
CA PRO A 512 -5.27 14.61 -14.42
C PRO A 512 -6.38 14.55 -13.37
N GLY A 513 -6.38 15.50 -12.42
CA GLY A 513 -7.34 15.53 -11.31
C GLY A 513 -8.79 15.83 -11.70
N THR A 514 -9.07 16.21 -12.95
CA THR A 514 -10.45 16.42 -13.45
C THR A 514 -10.96 15.26 -14.31
N LEU A 515 -10.11 14.28 -14.60
CA LEU A 515 -10.46 13.12 -15.40
C LEU A 515 -11.00 12.01 -14.50
N SER A 516 -12.09 11.36 -14.91
CA SER A 516 -12.70 10.27 -14.15
C SER A 516 -13.42 9.27 -15.06
N GLY A 517 -13.73 8.10 -14.52
CA GLY A 517 -14.40 7.04 -15.26
C GLY A 517 -13.57 6.47 -16.40
N TRP A 518 -14.24 5.83 -17.37
CA TRP A 518 -13.56 5.16 -18.49
C TRP A 518 -12.92 6.13 -19.49
N SER A 519 -13.39 7.38 -19.57
CA SER A 519 -12.84 8.40 -20.47
C SER A 519 -11.50 8.95 -19.99
N ALA A 520 -11.15 8.74 -18.70
CA ALA A 520 -9.85 9.10 -18.16
C ALA A 520 -8.69 8.40 -18.87
N TYR A 521 -8.88 7.19 -19.40
CA TYR A 521 -7.86 6.47 -20.18
C TYR A 521 -7.50 7.21 -21.48
N PRO A 522 -8.42 7.40 -22.44
CA PRO A 522 -8.11 8.11 -23.69
C PRO A 522 -7.82 9.61 -23.50
N LEU A 523 -8.46 10.28 -22.54
CA LEU A 523 -8.17 11.70 -22.25
C LEU A 523 -6.82 11.87 -21.53
N GLY A 524 -6.45 10.90 -20.70
CA GLY A 524 -5.14 10.82 -20.07
C GLY A 524 -4.01 10.75 -21.10
N VAL A 525 -4.22 10.04 -22.22
CA VAL A 525 -3.26 10.01 -23.33
C VAL A 525 -3.05 11.41 -23.93
N VAL A 526 -4.14 12.16 -24.16
CA VAL A 526 -4.06 13.53 -24.69
C VAL A 526 -3.24 14.43 -23.75
N TRP A 527 -3.49 14.33 -22.45
CA TRP A 527 -2.71 15.05 -21.44
C TRP A 527 -1.25 14.59 -21.42
N ALA A 528 -0.99 13.27 -21.38
CA ALA A 528 0.36 12.73 -21.26
C ALA A 528 1.25 13.07 -22.47
N LEU A 529 0.68 13.28 -23.65
CA LEU A 529 1.41 13.80 -24.82
C LEU A 529 2.07 15.17 -24.54
N THR A 530 1.49 16.01 -23.67
CA THR A 530 2.10 17.31 -23.30
C THR A 530 3.41 17.14 -22.56
N GLU A 531 3.54 16.11 -21.73
CA GLU A 531 4.78 15.80 -21.01
C GLU A 531 5.90 15.32 -21.97
N HIS A 532 5.53 14.95 -23.20
CA HIS A 532 6.44 14.57 -24.28
C HIS A 532 6.62 15.68 -25.33
N GLY A 533 6.30 16.93 -24.99
CA GLY A 533 6.61 18.10 -25.81
C GLY A 533 5.57 18.44 -26.88
N VAL A 534 4.40 17.82 -26.83
CA VAL A 534 3.28 18.15 -27.73
C VAL A 534 2.57 19.40 -27.24
N ASP A 535 2.66 20.49 -28.02
CA ASP A 535 1.91 21.72 -27.75
C ASP A 535 0.46 21.57 -28.19
N LEU A 536 -0.47 21.44 -27.23
CA LEU A 536 -1.92 21.39 -27.49
C LEU A 536 -2.51 22.74 -27.89
N GLY A 537 -1.82 23.86 -27.65
CA GLY A 537 -2.30 25.21 -28.00
C GLY A 537 -2.48 25.41 -29.50
N VAL A 538 -1.73 24.66 -30.32
CA VAL A 538 -1.79 24.70 -31.79
C VAL A 538 -2.57 23.53 -32.40
N ARG A 539 -3.22 22.69 -31.58
CA ARG A 539 -3.98 21.53 -32.03
C ARG A 539 -5.48 21.80 -31.98
N SER A 540 -6.21 21.19 -32.91
CA SER A 540 -7.66 21.15 -32.85
C SER A 540 -8.14 19.90 -32.11
N GLY A 541 -9.37 19.98 -31.61
CA GLY A 541 -10.07 18.88 -30.98
C GLY A 541 -10.48 17.80 -31.97
N PHE A 542 -11.11 16.74 -31.47
CA PHE A 542 -11.52 15.60 -32.29
C PHE A 542 -12.75 14.92 -31.71
N ASP A 543 -13.49 14.23 -32.59
CA ASP A 543 -14.49 13.25 -32.18
C ASP A 543 -13.84 11.86 -32.19
N ALA A 544 -14.15 11.00 -31.22
CA ALA A 544 -13.67 9.64 -31.15
C ALA A 544 -14.76 8.64 -30.70
N PHE A 545 -14.84 7.49 -31.35
CA PHE A 545 -15.73 6.39 -30.96
C PHE A 545 -14.92 5.11 -30.71
N VAL A 546 -15.13 4.50 -29.55
CA VAL A 546 -14.41 3.30 -29.08
C VAL A 546 -15.28 2.04 -29.16
N ASP A 547 -14.74 0.95 -29.71
CA ASP A 547 -15.29 -0.41 -29.60
C ASP A 547 -14.14 -1.38 -29.29
N SER A 548 -14.42 -2.51 -28.64
CA SER A 548 -13.42 -3.50 -28.25
C SER A 548 -13.97 -4.91 -28.32
N ASP A 549 -13.16 -5.86 -28.79
CA ASP A 549 -13.40 -7.29 -28.56
C ASP A 549 -12.44 -7.90 -27.51
N VAL A 550 -11.53 -7.09 -26.93
CA VAL A 550 -10.78 -7.46 -25.72
C VAL A 550 -11.75 -7.48 -24.54
N PRO A 551 -11.91 -8.63 -23.85
CA PRO A 551 -12.80 -8.72 -22.68
C PRO A 551 -12.33 -7.81 -21.54
N VAL A 552 -13.22 -6.91 -21.11
CA VAL A 552 -12.96 -5.98 -19.99
C VAL A 552 -12.81 -6.77 -18.69
N GLY A 553 -11.78 -6.44 -17.90
CA GLY A 553 -11.55 -7.05 -16.58
C GLY A 553 -11.04 -8.49 -16.59
N ALA A 554 -10.72 -9.06 -17.77
CA ALA A 554 -10.23 -10.43 -17.90
C ALA A 554 -8.70 -10.58 -17.74
N GLY A 555 -7.98 -9.52 -17.35
CA GLY A 555 -6.53 -9.52 -17.28
C GLY A 555 -5.81 -9.55 -18.64
N LEU A 556 -6.50 -9.11 -19.70
CA LEU A 556 -6.00 -9.09 -21.09
C LEU A 556 -5.58 -7.69 -21.58
N SER A 557 -5.37 -6.76 -20.63
CA SER A 557 -4.89 -5.39 -20.87
C SER A 557 -5.77 -4.55 -21.82
N SER A 558 -7.09 -4.56 -21.62
CA SER A 558 -8.02 -3.75 -22.42
C SER A 558 -7.79 -2.23 -22.25
N SER A 559 -7.29 -1.78 -21.09
CA SER A 559 -6.95 -0.36 -20.85
C SER A 559 -5.76 0.08 -21.69
N ALA A 560 -4.66 -0.68 -21.65
CA ALA A 560 -3.48 -0.42 -22.46
C ALA A 560 -3.79 -0.48 -23.96
N ALA A 561 -4.57 -1.46 -24.41
CA ALA A 561 -5.05 -1.55 -25.79
C ALA A 561 -5.77 -0.27 -26.24
N LEU A 562 -6.66 0.28 -25.41
CA LEU A 562 -7.35 1.56 -25.67
C LEU A 562 -6.38 2.74 -25.72
N MET A 563 -5.46 2.84 -24.76
CA MET A 563 -4.51 3.95 -24.70
C MET A 563 -3.52 3.91 -25.86
N CYS A 564 -3.02 2.75 -26.23
CA CYS A 564 -2.16 2.57 -27.41
C CYS A 564 -2.90 2.91 -28.71
N ALA A 565 -4.16 2.51 -28.86
CA ALA A 565 -4.99 2.89 -30.02
C ALA A 565 -5.14 4.41 -30.12
N MET A 566 -5.42 5.08 -29.01
CA MET A 566 -5.52 6.55 -28.96
C MET A 566 -4.18 7.22 -29.23
N ALA A 567 -3.08 6.74 -28.64
CA ALA A 567 -1.76 7.33 -28.80
C ALA A 567 -1.29 7.29 -30.27
N VAL A 568 -1.49 6.14 -30.94
CA VAL A 568 -1.18 6.00 -32.37
C VAL A 568 -2.10 6.88 -33.23
N ALA A 569 -3.40 6.93 -32.92
CA ALA A 569 -4.34 7.78 -33.65
C ALA A 569 -3.95 9.26 -33.61
N LEU A 570 -3.54 9.76 -32.44
CA LEU A 570 -3.13 11.16 -32.26
C LEU A 570 -1.74 11.45 -32.85
N ASP A 571 -0.81 10.50 -32.78
CA ASP A 571 0.50 10.61 -33.43
C ASP A 571 0.35 10.82 -34.94
N GLU A 572 -0.50 10.03 -35.60
CA GLU A 572 -0.78 10.17 -37.03
C GLU A 572 -1.60 11.42 -37.34
N LEU A 573 -2.72 11.63 -36.62
CA LEU A 573 -3.65 12.74 -36.88
C LEU A 573 -3.00 14.11 -36.70
N TRP A 574 -2.10 14.26 -35.72
CA TRP A 574 -1.36 15.49 -35.46
C TRP A 574 0.05 15.51 -36.06
N SER A 575 0.44 14.43 -36.73
CA SER A 575 1.75 14.27 -37.38
C SER A 575 2.90 14.56 -36.41
N LEU A 576 2.87 13.92 -35.23
CA LEU A 576 3.83 14.18 -34.15
C LEU A 576 5.18 13.49 -34.38
N GLY A 577 5.19 12.33 -35.02
CA GLY A 577 6.41 11.60 -35.36
C GLY A 577 7.09 10.95 -34.16
N LEU A 578 6.29 10.51 -33.17
CA LEU A 578 6.78 9.85 -31.97
C LEU A 578 7.10 8.38 -32.25
N ASP A 579 8.18 7.87 -31.65
CA ASP A 579 8.49 6.44 -31.74
C ASP A 579 7.59 5.60 -30.82
N ARG A 580 7.47 4.29 -31.11
CA ARG A 580 6.64 3.36 -30.33
C ARG A 580 7.01 3.32 -28.85
N ALA A 581 8.29 3.47 -28.52
CA ALA A 581 8.75 3.52 -27.13
C ALA A 581 8.21 4.76 -26.40
N THR A 582 8.12 5.90 -27.09
CA THR A 582 7.52 7.12 -26.56
C THR A 582 6.02 6.95 -26.41
N LEU A 583 5.33 6.37 -27.38
CA LEU A 583 3.90 6.08 -27.26
C LEU A 583 3.59 5.12 -26.09
N ALA A 584 4.47 4.14 -25.84
CA ALA A 584 4.33 3.25 -24.68
C ALA A 584 4.48 4.01 -23.36
N ARG A 585 5.44 4.95 -23.27
CA ARG A 585 5.59 5.82 -22.10
C ARG A 585 4.40 6.75 -21.90
N VAL A 586 3.85 7.31 -22.98
CA VAL A 586 2.63 8.13 -22.95
C VAL A 586 1.46 7.33 -22.36
N GLY A 587 1.23 6.11 -22.84
CA GLY A 587 0.17 5.23 -22.32
C GLY A 587 0.37 4.90 -20.84
N ARG A 588 1.56 4.44 -20.45
CA ARG A 588 1.88 4.17 -19.03
C ARG A 588 1.68 5.40 -18.16
N ARG A 589 2.06 6.58 -18.64
CA ARG A 589 1.95 7.83 -17.89
C ARG A 589 0.50 8.28 -17.73
N ALA A 590 -0.31 8.11 -18.77
CA ALA A 590 -1.75 8.33 -18.70
C ALA A 590 -2.39 7.39 -17.65
N GLU A 591 -2.06 6.09 -17.67
CA GLU A 591 -2.61 5.13 -16.71
C GLU A 591 -2.21 5.45 -15.26
N ASN A 592 -0.94 5.77 -15.03
CA ASN A 592 -0.44 6.05 -13.68
C ASN A 592 -0.95 7.36 -13.09
N VAL A 593 -1.13 8.41 -13.89
CA VAL A 593 -1.43 9.76 -13.36
C VAL A 593 -2.85 10.22 -13.62
N ALA A 594 -3.35 10.03 -14.84
CA ALA A 594 -4.71 10.44 -15.17
C ALA A 594 -5.76 9.45 -14.64
N VAL A 595 -5.43 8.16 -14.63
CA VAL A 595 -6.33 7.11 -14.10
C VAL A 595 -5.99 6.77 -12.64
N GLY A 596 -4.73 6.87 -12.25
CA GLY A 596 -4.27 6.54 -10.90
C GLY A 596 -3.97 5.05 -10.67
N ALA A 597 -3.80 4.28 -11.75
CA ALA A 597 -3.51 2.85 -11.67
C ALA A 597 -1.98 2.61 -11.71
N PRO A 598 -1.38 1.99 -10.67
CA PRO A 598 0.07 1.81 -10.56
C PRO A 598 0.57 0.66 -11.44
N THR A 599 0.67 0.86 -12.75
CA THR A 599 1.05 -0.16 -13.74
C THR A 599 2.45 0.05 -14.31
N GLY A 600 3.09 -1.05 -14.74
CA GLY A 600 4.37 -1.01 -15.44
C GLY A 600 4.21 -0.71 -16.93
N ILE A 601 5.29 -0.81 -17.71
CA ILE A 601 5.29 -0.48 -19.15
C ILE A 601 4.99 -1.69 -20.07
N MET A 602 4.80 -2.87 -19.47
CA MET A 602 4.72 -4.13 -20.20
C MET A 602 3.51 -4.15 -21.13
N ASP A 603 2.37 -3.65 -20.69
CA ASP A 603 1.11 -3.76 -21.41
C ASP A 603 1.13 -2.92 -22.69
N GLU A 604 1.57 -1.66 -22.58
CA GLU A 604 1.72 -0.79 -23.74
C GLU A 604 2.82 -1.31 -24.68
N SER A 605 3.90 -1.84 -24.12
CA SER A 605 5.00 -2.38 -24.94
C SER A 605 4.55 -3.62 -25.71
N ALA A 606 3.82 -4.54 -25.08
CA ALA A 606 3.25 -5.70 -25.75
C ALA A 606 2.29 -5.28 -26.87
N SER A 607 1.45 -4.28 -26.60
CA SER A 607 0.47 -3.77 -27.56
C SER A 607 1.14 -3.10 -28.78
N LEU A 608 2.19 -2.30 -28.54
CA LEU A 608 2.85 -1.52 -29.60
C LEU A 608 3.95 -2.29 -30.35
N PHE A 609 4.67 -3.20 -29.69
CA PHE A 609 5.77 -3.96 -30.30
C PHE A 609 5.38 -5.39 -30.69
N GLY A 610 4.15 -5.83 -30.40
CA GLY A 610 3.66 -7.15 -30.78
C GLY A 610 3.76 -7.39 -32.28
N GLU A 611 4.25 -8.58 -32.64
CA GLU A 611 4.28 -9.09 -34.00
C GLU A 611 3.62 -10.47 -34.07
N ARG A 612 3.11 -10.81 -35.26
CA ARG A 612 2.53 -12.11 -35.54
C ARG A 612 3.51 -13.23 -35.21
N ASP A 613 3.02 -14.27 -34.54
CA ASP A 613 3.79 -15.44 -34.12
C ASP A 613 5.05 -15.09 -33.30
N ALA A 614 5.06 -14.00 -32.53
CA ALA A 614 6.19 -13.58 -31.71
C ALA A 614 5.78 -13.05 -30.32
N ALA A 615 6.70 -13.15 -29.36
CA ALA A 615 6.60 -12.51 -28.05
C ALA A 615 7.60 -11.36 -27.96
N VAL A 616 7.31 -10.39 -27.10
CA VAL A 616 8.12 -9.20 -26.88
C VAL A 616 8.93 -9.40 -25.61
N PHE A 617 10.22 -9.62 -25.72
CA PHE A 617 11.13 -9.56 -24.57
C PHE A 617 11.49 -8.11 -24.29
N LEU A 618 11.27 -7.67 -23.07
CA LEU A 618 11.51 -6.29 -22.67
C LEU A 618 12.23 -6.25 -21.33
N ASP A 619 13.32 -5.50 -21.29
CA ASP A 619 13.93 -5.03 -20.05
C ASP A 619 13.24 -3.72 -19.64
N CYS A 620 12.38 -3.76 -18.63
CA CYS A 620 11.64 -2.58 -18.21
C CYS A 620 12.52 -1.48 -17.62
N ARG A 621 13.78 -1.77 -17.28
CA ARG A 621 14.73 -0.77 -16.80
C ARG A 621 15.31 0.06 -17.93
N SER A 622 15.82 -0.60 -18.95
CA SER A 622 16.48 0.05 -20.10
C SER A 622 15.48 0.45 -21.18
N LEU A 623 14.30 -0.19 -21.18
CA LEU A 623 13.32 -0.18 -22.26
C LEU A 623 13.82 -0.83 -23.55
N ASP A 624 14.88 -1.64 -23.46
CA ASP A 624 15.36 -2.42 -24.59
C ASP A 624 14.36 -3.54 -24.89
N THR A 625 13.89 -3.54 -26.14
CA THR A 625 12.86 -4.47 -26.63
C THR A 625 13.43 -5.37 -27.71
N GLU A 626 13.23 -6.68 -27.57
CA GLU A 626 13.56 -7.69 -28.56
C GLU A 626 12.30 -8.52 -28.90
N VAL A 627 11.93 -8.55 -30.18
CA VAL A 627 10.84 -9.41 -30.65
C VAL A 627 11.38 -10.81 -30.91
N ILE A 628 10.88 -11.79 -30.16
CA ILE A 628 11.33 -13.18 -30.19
C ILE A 628 10.27 -14.04 -30.89
N PRO A 629 10.57 -14.66 -32.05
CA PRO A 629 9.65 -15.57 -32.72
C PRO A 629 9.26 -16.76 -31.84
N LEU A 630 7.96 -17.01 -31.72
CA LEU A 630 7.40 -18.21 -31.10
C LEU A 630 7.31 -19.31 -32.16
N ALA A 631 7.83 -20.51 -31.87
CA ALA A 631 7.82 -21.62 -32.82
C ALA A 631 6.40 -22.15 -33.08
N SER A 632 5.67 -21.55 -34.04
CA SER A 632 4.21 -21.69 -34.20
C SER A 632 3.69 -22.95 -34.92
N LYS A 633 4.52 -23.93 -35.32
CA LYS A 633 4.03 -25.01 -36.21
C LYS A 633 3.63 -26.37 -35.62
N ARG A 634 3.69 -26.60 -34.29
CA ARG A 634 3.34 -27.95 -33.75
C ARG A 634 2.20 -28.07 -32.76
N ARG A 635 1.66 -26.99 -32.16
CA ARG A 635 0.68 -27.14 -31.05
C ARG A 635 -0.44 -26.10 -30.94
N GLY A 636 -0.86 -25.42 -32.01
CA GLY A 636 -2.14 -24.67 -32.01
C GLY A 636 -2.15 -23.33 -31.25
N TRP A 637 -1.00 -22.66 -31.14
CA TRP A 637 -0.92 -21.28 -30.65
C TRP A 637 -0.67 -20.40 -31.87
N SER A 638 -1.62 -19.54 -32.23
CA SER A 638 -1.42 -18.47 -33.21
C SER A 638 -1.33 -17.14 -32.47
N CYS A 639 -0.22 -16.44 -32.61
CA CYS A 639 -0.05 -15.07 -32.11
C CYS A 639 -0.29 -14.15 -33.31
N SER A 640 -1.09 -13.08 -33.19
CA SER A 640 -1.65 -12.38 -34.37
C SER A 640 -0.82 -11.23 -34.91
#